data_AF-A0A926Z5U5-F1
#
_entry.id   AF-A0A926Z5U5-F1
#
_cell.length_a   1.000
_cell.length_b   1.000
_cell.length_c   1.000
_cell.angle_alpha   90.00
_cell.angle_beta   90.00
_cell.angle_gamma   90.00
#
_symmetry.space_group_name_H-M   'P 1'
#
loop_
_entity.id
_entity.type
_entity.pdbx_description
1 polymer ?
#
loop_
_entity_poly.entity_id
_entity_poly.type
_entity_poly.pdbx_seq_one_letter_code
_entity_poly.pdbx_strand_id
1 'polypeptide(L)'
;MTNKLPKHINHVPDNRKAVAPYNFVELPDKIVEVDKDSLPSHDRYYGDRYTGKVECTLTTSSPLYIRCGYTLDEYADFGEKLFYQLTEEQKSKRADFFKNPSNLKPVIPGSSLRGMLRTLIEIITFSKIDRVSDEDHFFFRAVATTEKSDSLAAEYKKYVKPDLVKAGYLKKDKDDWLIHPSKQIKSASFAWIKESSISLTSSFLKFNDLNPSYQPQYLSVGFTGSPNKGTNRDNRYFLDSVNDETEYPTSIGTVVTSGNMKQGSEPSPRRNHCVVFQQVSNPTPLMIDPIAVQHYCNALTDFQKASPFSETTGFLANNRPVFYSQPQSGKVVGFFGQSPNFRIPFSPEGNGHAATARDFIPTYLKDPEKDENRDPVIDIAEAIFGYVRGDKRKYSNQSLSGRIFVSDANCVSNDDVWFEQEPIIPHILASPKPTTFQHYLVQKEETKAEKPKLKHYAHKPVEETVIRGHKLYWHKGSSPNFKHPEKQKEEEEEEKATQITKIKLIKTGISFKFTIHFENLSNIELGALSWVLDTAQNDDYRLSLGMGKPLGMGAIKIEHQLYLSKRQERYNSLFSDKSWASCENLASSLVFILDFKKYMVEQLQPIKDFKDHRRIKMLLSMLKWNDVPQTEDTRYMEIERDKSKPCLRSPKPNEKTVNEYKDRLVLPSPLDVRESDRKINREASGSITSHPAKPILKKNPNSSKPEKPNEGNKNAATARPPKPTKGK
;
A
#
# COMPACT_ATOMS: atom_id res chain seq x y z
N MET A 1 4.53 -27.21 17.81
CA MET A 1 5.57 -26.37 17.20
C MET A 1 4.90 -25.09 16.74
N THR A 2 5.06 -23.97 17.44
CA THR A 2 4.52 -22.68 16.99
C THR A 2 5.35 -22.24 15.77
N ASN A 3 4.77 -22.33 14.57
CA ASN A 3 5.40 -21.76 13.39
C ASN A 3 5.60 -20.27 13.66
N LYS A 4 6.85 -19.84 13.88
CA LYS A 4 7.19 -18.43 14.08
C LYS A 4 6.75 -17.66 12.85
N LEU A 5 6.05 -16.55 13.05
CA LEU A 5 5.68 -15.64 11.97
C LEU A 5 6.93 -15.26 11.14
N PRO A 6 6.79 -15.11 9.82
CA PRO A 6 7.82 -14.50 9.00
C PRO A 6 8.25 -13.15 9.58
N LYS A 7 9.55 -12.97 9.81
CA LYS A 7 10.13 -11.68 10.23
C LYS A 7 10.87 -11.04 9.07
N HIS A 8 10.76 -9.71 8.99
CA HIS A 8 11.43 -8.91 7.97
C HIS A 8 12.95 -8.92 8.20
N ILE A 9 13.71 -8.95 7.10
CA ILE A 9 15.17 -8.86 7.06
C ILE A 9 15.64 -7.78 8.03
N ASN A 10 16.58 -8.13 8.90
CA ASN A 10 17.01 -7.20 9.95
C ASN A 10 17.79 -6.03 9.35
N HIS A 11 18.67 -6.35 8.40
CA HIS A 11 19.51 -5.37 7.73
C HIS A 11 19.41 -5.49 6.21
N VAL A 12 18.81 -4.48 5.58
CA VAL A 12 18.78 -4.39 4.12
C VAL A 12 20.14 -3.84 3.65
N PRO A 13 20.86 -4.52 2.72
CA PRO A 13 22.10 -3.98 2.16
C PRO A 13 21.91 -2.57 1.60
N ASP A 14 22.87 -1.67 1.79
CA ASP A 14 22.70 -0.25 1.43
C ASP A 14 22.38 -0.05 -0.06
N ASN A 15 22.95 -0.86 -0.96
CA ASN A 15 22.65 -0.85 -2.40
C ASN A 15 21.29 -1.48 -2.79
N ARG A 16 20.54 -1.99 -1.80
CA ARG A 16 19.21 -2.60 -1.95
C ARG A 16 18.13 -1.87 -1.13
N LYS A 17 18.50 -0.82 -0.40
CA LYS A 17 17.63 -0.08 0.53
C LYS A 17 16.69 0.84 -0.25
N ALA A 18 15.39 0.70 -0.03
CA ALA A 18 14.38 1.64 -0.51
C ALA A 18 14.16 2.78 0.50
N VAL A 19 13.51 3.84 0.03
CA VAL A 19 13.07 4.98 0.85
C VAL A 19 11.57 5.17 0.70
N ALA A 20 10.92 5.61 1.78
CA ALA A 20 9.50 5.95 1.79
C ALA A 20 9.20 6.91 2.96
N PRO A 21 8.15 7.75 2.86
CA PRO A 21 7.72 8.61 3.98
C PRO A 21 6.98 7.84 5.07
N TYR A 22 6.87 6.54 4.92
CA TYR A 22 6.22 5.66 5.87
C TYR A 22 7.09 4.44 6.15
N ASN A 23 6.80 3.80 7.27
CA ASN A 23 7.32 2.49 7.60
C ASN A 23 6.26 1.74 8.43
N PHE A 24 6.58 0.55 8.92
CA PHE A 24 5.62 -0.35 9.54
C PHE A 24 6.08 -0.85 10.90
N VAL A 25 5.16 -0.92 11.85
CA VAL A 25 5.32 -1.60 13.14
C VAL A 25 4.78 -3.02 13.06
N GLU A 26 5.60 -3.99 13.47
CA GLU A 26 5.74 -5.31 12.80
C GLU A 26 4.72 -6.44 13.03
N LEU A 27 3.40 -6.31 13.09
CA LEU A 27 2.50 -7.40 13.60
C LEU A 27 2.87 -7.94 15.01
N PRO A 28 1.89 -8.21 15.87
CA PRO A 28 2.18 -8.89 17.13
C PRO A 28 2.36 -10.41 16.91
N ASP A 29 3.29 -11.04 17.62
CA ASP A 29 3.49 -12.48 17.54
C ASP A 29 2.33 -13.27 18.18
N LYS A 30 1.62 -12.65 19.11
CA LYS A 30 0.39 -13.14 19.74
C LYS A 30 -0.52 -11.97 20.12
N ILE A 31 -1.80 -12.23 20.32
CA ILE A 31 -2.73 -11.26 20.91
C ILE A 31 -2.58 -11.28 22.42
N VAL A 32 -2.62 -10.11 23.05
CA VAL A 32 -2.84 -10.01 24.50
C VAL A 32 -4.34 -9.92 24.73
N GLU A 33 -4.88 -11.03 25.21
CA GLU A 33 -6.33 -11.25 25.33
C GLU A 33 -6.86 -10.68 26.65
N VAL A 34 -8.09 -10.20 26.62
CA VAL A 34 -8.86 -9.81 27.80
C VAL A 34 -9.91 -10.87 28.04
N ASP A 35 -9.97 -11.38 29.27
CA ASP A 35 -11.03 -12.30 29.67
C ASP A 35 -12.40 -11.62 29.52
N LYS A 36 -13.28 -12.23 28.74
CA LYS A 36 -14.63 -11.74 28.47
C LYS A 36 -15.43 -11.55 29.77
N ASP A 37 -15.23 -12.43 30.76
CA ASP A 37 -15.99 -12.42 32.00
C ASP A 37 -15.47 -11.34 32.96
N SER A 38 -14.28 -10.79 32.68
CA SER A 38 -13.73 -9.64 33.41
C SER A 38 -14.28 -8.29 32.94
N LEU A 39 -14.94 -8.23 31.78
CA LEU A 39 -15.43 -6.98 31.20
C LEU A 39 -16.56 -6.39 32.06
N PRO A 40 -16.52 -5.08 32.37
CA PRO A 40 -17.58 -4.46 33.15
C PRO A 40 -18.85 -4.32 32.30
N SER A 41 -20.00 -4.53 32.93
CA SER A 41 -21.27 -4.13 32.34
C SER A 41 -21.41 -2.61 32.27
N HIS A 42 -22.30 -2.14 31.41
CA HIS A 42 -22.60 -0.70 31.26
C HIS A 42 -23.73 -0.22 32.20
N ASP A 43 -24.28 -1.11 33.04
CA ASP A 43 -25.42 -0.81 33.92
C ASP A 43 -25.01 -0.29 35.31
N ARG A 44 -23.71 -0.33 35.65
CA ARG A 44 -23.21 0.07 36.98
C ARG A 44 -21.79 0.64 36.94
N TYR A 45 -21.42 1.34 38.00
CA TYR A 45 -20.03 1.69 38.28
C TYR A 45 -19.40 0.66 39.22
N TYR A 46 -18.19 0.22 38.91
CA TYR A 46 -17.49 -0.83 39.65
C TYR A 46 -16.46 -0.22 40.61
N GLY A 47 -16.37 -0.74 41.84
CA GLY A 47 -15.49 -0.20 42.89
C GLY A 47 -14.00 -0.46 42.68
N ASP A 48 -13.66 -1.48 41.89
CA ASP A 48 -12.30 -1.87 41.49
C ASP A 48 -11.89 -1.26 40.13
N ARG A 49 -12.68 -0.33 39.59
CA ARG A 49 -12.48 0.29 38.27
C ARG A 49 -12.64 1.80 38.33
N TYR A 50 -12.14 2.47 37.29
CA TYR A 50 -11.97 3.92 37.28
C TYR A 50 -12.89 4.58 36.26
N THR A 51 -13.57 5.63 36.70
CA THR A 51 -14.37 6.53 35.86
C THR A 51 -13.85 7.93 36.05
N GLY A 52 -13.77 8.72 34.97
CA GLY A 52 -13.18 10.04 35.06
C GLY A 52 -13.02 10.72 33.72
N LYS A 53 -12.09 11.67 33.67
CA LYS A 53 -11.74 12.39 32.46
C LYS A 53 -10.25 12.70 32.41
N VAL A 54 -9.76 12.90 31.20
CA VAL A 54 -8.43 13.46 30.95
C VAL A 54 -8.59 14.74 30.16
N GLU A 55 -8.18 15.86 30.75
CA GLU A 55 -8.15 17.15 30.07
C GLU A 55 -6.85 17.26 29.28
N CYS A 56 -6.96 17.56 27.99
CA CYS A 56 -5.83 17.53 27.06
C CYS A 56 -5.66 18.89 26.36
N THR A 57 -4.41 19.33 26.26
CA THR A 57 -3.99 20.44 25.40
C THR A 57 -3.10 19.91 24.29
N LEU A 58 -3.57 20.02 23.05
CA LEU A 58 -2.86 19.62 21.84
C LEU A 58 -2.21 20.84 21.21
N THR A 59 -0.92 20.77 20.87
CA THR A 59 -0.21 21.82 20.14
C THR A 59 0.38 21.29 18.84
N THR A 60 0.12 21.98 17.72
CA THR A 60 0.68 21.62 16.42
C THR A 60 2.20 21.85 16.41
N SER A 61 2.98 20.81 16.13
CA SER A 61 4.45 20.89 15.99
C SER A 61 4.90 21.01 14.53
N SER A 62 3.98 20.79 13.59
CA SER A 62 4.11 21.04 12.15
C SER A 62 2.73 21.50 11.63
N PRO A 63 2.62 22.03 10.39
CA PRO A 63 1.32 22.40 9.84
C PRO A 63 0.32 21.24 9.86
N LEU A 64 -0.95 21.53 10.09
CA LEU A 64 -1.99 20.52 10.25
C LEU A 64 -3.06 20.64 9.16
N TYR A 65 -3.41 19.51 8.54
CA TYR A 65 -4.50 19.39 7.59
C TYR A 65 -5.55 18.37 8.05
N ILE A 66 -6.78 18.84 8.24
CA ILE A 66 -7.97 18.02 8.43
C ILE A 66 -9.06 18.57 7.52
N ARG A 67 -9.55 17.74 6.61
CA ARG A 67 -10.58 18.15 5.65
C ARG A 67 -11.93 18.32 6.33
N CYS A 68 -12.68 19.35 5.93
CA CYS A 68 -14.07 19.51 6.32
C CYS A 68 -14.97 18.49 5.62
N GLY A 69 -15.96 17.94 6.32
CA GLY A 69 -17.03 17.20 5.67
C GLY A 69 -17.90 18.13 4.82
N TYR A 70 -18.63 17.56 3.86
CA TYR A 70 -19.61 18.30 3.08
C TYR A 70 -20.94 18.42 3.82
N THR A 71 -21.67 19.50 3.59
CA THR A 71 -23.11 19.51 3.85
C THR A 71 -23.84 18.57 2.88
N LEU A 72 -25.10 18.22 3.17
CA LEU A 72 -25.91 17.39 2.27
C LEU A 72 -26.05 18.03 0.88
N ASP A 73 -26.26 19.35 0.83
CA ASP A 73 -26.40 20.09 -0.42
C ASP A 73 -25.10 20.14 -1.22
N GLU A 74 -23.95 20.35 -0.54
CA GLU A 74 -22.64 20.32 -1.17
C GLU A 74 -22.30 18.94 -1.73
N TYR A 75 -22.63 17.87 -0.98
CA TYR A 75 -22.41 16.51 -1.45
C TYR A 75 -23.29 16.19 -2.67
N ALA A 76 -24.55 16.60 -2.67
CA ALA A 76 -25.46 16.43 -3.81
C ALA A 76 -24.99 17.20 -5.06
N ASP A 77 -24.44 18.42 -4.89
CA ASP A 77 -23.92 19.21 -6.01
C ASP A 77 -22.61 18.64 -6.58
N PHE A 78 -21.61 18.36 -5.74
CA PHE A 78 -20.26 18.07 -6.22
C PHE A 78 -19.48 16.98 -5.46
N GLY A 79 -20.14 16.21 -4.59
CA GLY A 79 -19.50 15.17 -3.78
C GLY A 79 -18.81 14.07 -4.60
N GLU A 80 -19.47 13.61 -5.67
CA GLU A 80 -19.00 12.55 -6.57
C GLU A 80 -18.15 13.07 -7.76
N LYS A 81 -18.07 14.39 -7.95
CA LYS A 81 -17.30 14.98 -9.05
C LYS A 81 -15.79 14.86 -8.76
N LEU A 82 -15.03 14.56 -9.82
CA LEU A 82 -13.58 14.54 -9.75
C LEU A 82 -13.05 15.96 -9.58
N PHE A 83 -11.91 16.13 -8.90
CA PHE A 83 -11.42 17.46 -8.50
C PHE A 83 -11.23 18.43 -9.67
N TYR A 84 -10.79 17.93 -10.83
CA TYR A 84 -10.58 18.74 -12.04
C TYR A 84 -11.90 19.17 -12.73
N GLN A 85 -13.02 18.54 -12.39
CA GLN A 85 -14.36 18.88 -12.90
C GLN A 85 -15.04 19.98 -12.07
N LEU A 86 -14.44 20.37 -10.94
CA LEU A 86 -15.00 21.36 -10.01
C LEU A 86 -14.70 22.79 -10.46
N THR A 87 -15.60 23.72 -10.14
CA THR A 87 -15.31 25.16 -10.22
C THR A 87 -14.29 25.58 -9.15
N GLU A 88 -13.64 26.74 -9.29
CA GLU A 88 -12.68 27.22 -8.28
C GLU A 88 -13.31 27.43 -6.90
N GLU A 89 -14.58 27.86 -6.84
CA GLU A 89 -15.33 27.97 -5.59
C GLU A 89 -15.53 26.60 -4.92
N GLN A 90 -15.96 25.60 -5.70
CA GLN A 90 -16.14 24.22 -5.22
C GLN A 90 -14.81 23.60 -4.79
N LYS A 91 -13.71 23.87 -5.51
CA LYS A 91 -12.36 23.44 -5.11
C LYS A 91 -11.93 24.05 -3.79
N SER A 92 -12.24 25.33 -3.56
CA SER A 92 -11.93 26.02 -2.30
C SER A 92 -12.74 25.45 -1.14
N LYS A 93 -14.06 25.25 -1.31
CA LYS A 93 -14.92 24.57 -0.32
C LYS A 93 -14.44 23.15 0.02
N ARG A 94 -14.03 22.37 -0.98
CA ARG A 94 -13.46 21.02 -0.79
C ARG A 94 -12.11 21.01 -0.08
N ALA A 95 -11.35 22.10 -0.17
CA ALA A 95 -10.04 22.24 0.45
C ALA A 95 -10.14 22.67 1.93
N ASP A 96 -11.30 23.16 2.36
CA ASP A 96 -11.49 23.86 3.62
C ASP A 96 -11.22 22.97 4.84
N PHE A 97 -10.72 23.60 5.91
CA PHE A 97 -10.44 22.91 7.17
C PHE A 97 -11.74 22.75 7.97
N PHE A 98 -11.86 21.67 8.75
CA PHE A 98 -13.05 21.44 9.58
C PHE A 98 -13.24 22.54 10.64
N LYS A 99 -14.41 23.19 10.64
CA LYS A 99 -14.72 24.33 11.52
C LYS A 99 -15.95 24.03 12.38
N ASN A 100 -16.03 24.66 13.54
CA ASN A 100 -17.25 24.66 14.33
C ASN A 100 -18.32 25.52 13.62
N PRO A 101 -19.52 25.00 13.33
CA PRO A 101 -20.57 25.78 12.66
C PRO A 101 -21.01 27.05 13.40
N SER A 102 -20.92 27.07 14.73
CA SER A 102 -21.41 28.17 15.57
C SER A 102 -20.48 29.40 15.61
N ASN A 103 -19.17 29.21 15.46
CA ASN A 103 -18.19 30.29 15.60
C ASN A 103 -17.14 30.33 14.48
N LEU A 104 -17.24 29.39 13.53
CA LEU A 104 -16.36 29.22 12.37
C LEU A 104 -14.87 29.05 12.70
N LYS A 105 -14.52 28.81 13.97
CA LYS A 105 -13.15 28.50 14.39
C LYS A 105 -12.77 27.07 13.98
N PRO A 106 -11.49 26.80 13.68
CA PRO A 106 -11.06 25.45 13.35
C PRO A 106 -11.27 24.49 14.52
N VAL A 107 -11.67 23.26 14.19
CA VAL A 107 -11.91 22.17 15.13
C VAL A 107 -11.22 20.91 14.63
N ILE A 108 -10.66 20.13 15.56
CA ILE A 108 -10.23 18.77 15.28
C ILE A 108 -11.34 17.83 15.73
N PRO A 109 -11.96 17.03 14.83
CA PRO A 109 -13.02 16.11 15.22
C PRO A 109 -12.54 15.09 16.26
N GLY A 110 -13.35 14.84 17.29
CA GLY A 110 -13.10 13.83 18.32
C GLY A 110 -12.92 12.43 17.74
N SER A 111 -13.55 12.13 16.61
CA SER A 111 -13.36 10.89 15.85
C SER A 111 -11.94 10.72 15.29
N SER A 112 -11.29 11.82 14.86
CA SER A 112 -9.91 11.81 14.39
C SER A 112 -8.93 11.55 15.53
N LEU A 113 -9.16 12.18 16.69
CA LEU A 113 -8.37 11.96 17.91
C LEU A 113 -8.55 10.54 18.43
N ARG A 114 -9.81 10.06 18.50
CA ARG A 114 -10.14 8.69 18.89
C ARG A 114 -9.48 7.65 17.98
N GLY A 115 -9.50 7.87 16.66
CA GLY A 115 -8.84 6.98 15.69
C GLY A 115 -7.32 6.93 15.86
N MET A 116 -6.69 8.08 16.11
CA MET A 116 -5.26 8.17 16.42
C MET A 116 -4.91 7.42 17.72
N LEU A 117 -5.64 7.69 18.82
CA LEU A 117 -5.42 7.02 20.10
C LEU A 117 -5.63 5.50 19.99
N ARG A 118 -6.71 5.07 19.32
CA ARG A 118 -6.98 3.64 19.10
C ARG A 118 -5.86 2.94 18.35
N THR A 119 -5.35 3.55 17.27
CA THR A 119 -4.24 2.95 16.49
C THR A 119 -2.99 2.75 17.35
N LEU A 120 -2.65 3.73 18.21
CA LEU A 120 -1.50 3.62 19.10
C LEU A 120 -1.72 2.57 20.19
N ILE A 121 -2.91 2.54 20.79
CA ILE A 121 -3.29 1.53 21.79
C ILE A 121 -3.20 0.13 21.16
N GLU A 122 -3.81 -0.10 19.99
CA GLU A 122 -3.71 -1.38 19.26
C GLU A 122 -2.26 -1.85 19.06
N ILE A 123 -1.34 -0.92 18.77
CA ILE A 123 0.08 -1.24 18.60
C ILE A 123 0.71 -1.68 19.93
N ILE A 124 0.51 -0.90 21.00
CA ILE A 124 1.18 -1.11 22.30
C ILE A 124 0.56 -2.25 23.10
N THR A 125 -0.72 -2.58 22.86
CA THR A 125 -1.43 -3.69 23.52
C THR A 125 -1.40 -4.97 22.71
N PHE A 126 -0.71 -5.01 21.56
CA PHE A 126 -0.60 -6.21 20.72
C PHE A 126 -1.97 -6.72 20.28
N SER A 127 -2.86 -5.80 19.92
CA SER A 127 -4.22 -6.09 19.45
C SER A 127 -4.24 -6.71 18.05
N LYS A 128 -5.42 -7.20 17.66
CA LYS A 128 -5.73 -7.70 16.33
C LYS A 128 -5.54 -6.65 15.23
N ILE A 129 -5.48 -7.11 13.97
CA ILE A 129 -5.49 -6.23 12.78
C ILE A 129 -6.69 -6.59 11.90
N ASP A 130 -7.84 -5.99 12.22
CA ASP A 130 -9.11 -6.36 11.60
C ASP A 130 -9.60 -5.37 10.54
N ARG A 131 -9.14 -4.12 10.62
CA ARG A 131 -9.56 -3.03 9.74
C ARG A 131 -8.74 -2.97 8.45
N VAL A 132 -8.73 -4.09 7.73
CA VAL A 132 -8.09 -4.23 6.42
C VAL A 132 -9.12 -4.74 5.42
N SER A 133 -9.34 -3.97 4.36
CA SER A 133 -10.28 -4.29 3.28
C SER A 133 -9.84 -5.55 2.54
N ASP A 134 -10.82 -6.39 2.20
CA ASP A 134 -10.73 -7.51 1.26
C ASP A 134 -11.37 -7.20 -0.11
N GLU A 135 -11.64 -5.92 -0.40
CA GLU A 135 -12.25 -5.49 -1.67
C GLU A 135 -11.21 -5.34 -2.80
N ASP A 136 -10.00 -4.88 -2.46
CA ASP A 136 -8.94 -4.60 -3.42
C ASP A 136 -8.21 -5.88 -3.85
N HIS A 137 -8.58 -6.42 -5.01
CA HIS A 137 -7.98 -7.60 -5.60
C HIS A 137 -6.74 -7.25 -6.43
N PHE A 138 -5.61 -7.91 -6.17
CA PHE A 138 -4.33 -7.53 -6.76
C PHE A 138 -4.05 -8.24 -8.09
N PHE A 139 -3.80 -7.44 -9.14
CA PHE A 139 -3.45 -7.93 -10.48
C PHE A 139 -2.19 -7.25 -11.02
N PHE A 140 -1.37 -8.01 -11.74
CA PHE A 140 -0.10 -7.55 -12.29
C PHE A 140 0.17 -8.08 -13.70
N ARG A 141 1.21 -7.53 -14.35
CA ARG A 141 1.69 -7.94 -15.67
C ARG A 141 3.21 -7.76 -15.75
N ALA A 142 3.93 -8.77 -16.22
CA ALA A 142 5.41 -8.77 -16.26
C ALA A 142 6.00 -9.28 -17.60
N VAL A 143 5.53 -8.70 -18.71
CA VAL A 143 5.88 -9.14 -20.08
C VAL A 143 7.35 -8.88 -20.44
N ALA A 144 7.89 -7.70 -20.11
CA ALA A 144 9.19 -7.23 -20.60
C ALA A 144 10.39 -7.72 -19.77
N THR A 145 10.17 -8.59 -18.79
CA THR A 145 11.19 -9.00 -17.81
C THR A 145 11.51 -10.49 -17.94
N THR A 146 12.71 -10.90 -17.52
CA THR A 146 13.14 -12.30 -17.54
C THR A 146 12.96 -12.95 -16.16
N GLU A 147 12.68 -14.26 -16.13
CA GLU A 147 12.42 -15.02 -14.90
C GLU A 147 13.61 -14.96 -13.93
N LYS A 148 14.83 -15.02 -14.48
CA LYS A 148 16.08 -14.93 -13.71
C LYS A 148 16.30 -13.56 -13.06
N SER A 149 15.60 -12.53 -13.52
CA SER A 149 15.83 -11.13 -13.10
C SER A 149 14.76 -10.57 -12.16
N ASP A 150 13.59 -11.20 -12.05
CA ASP A 150 12.44 -10.66 -11.31
C ASP A 150 11.44 -11.77 -10.95
N SER A 151 11.08 -11.87 -9.66
CA SER A 151 10.13 -12.87 -9.19
C SER A 151 8.75 -12.73 -9.84
N LEU A 152 8.32 -11.51 -10.18
CA LEU A 152 7.06 -11.33 -10.92
C LEU A 152 7.10 -11.93 -12.32
N ALA A 153 8.25 -11.90 -13.01
CA ALA A 153 8.34 -12.49 -14.34
C ALA A 153 8.30 -14.03 -14.26
N ALA A 154 8.94 -14.61 -13.25
CA ALA A 154 8.86 -16.05 -13.00
C ALA A 154 7.42 -16.48 -12.75
N GLU A 155 6.67 -15.75 -11.93
CA GLU A 155 5.25 -16.03 -11.68
C GLU A 155 4.38 -15.84 -12.93
N TYR A 156 4.53 -14.71 -13.62
CA TYR A 156 3.73 -14.38 -14.81
C TYR A 156 3.83 -15.43 -15.91
N LYS A 157 5.05 -15.92 -16.17
CA LYS A 157 5.32 -16.87 -17.26
C LYS A 157 4.90 -18.30 -16.98
N LYS A 158 4.50 -18.62 -15.75
CA LYS A 158 3.79 -19.88 -15.45
C LYS A 158 2.48 -19.98 -16.23
N TYR A 159 1.79 -18.84 -16.43
CA TYR A 159 0.45 -18.79 -17.03
C TYR A 159 0.42 -18.06 -18.38
N VAL A 160 1.33 -17.10 -18.59
CA VAL A 160 1.33 -16.28 -19.82
C VAL A 160 2.64 -16.48 -20.58
N LYS A 161 2.61 -17.43 -21.52
CA LYS A 161 3.67 -17.66 -22.52
C LYS A 161 3.07 -18.17 -23.84
N PRO A 162 3.74 -17.97 -24.99
CA PRO A 162 3.19 -18.27 -26.32
C PRO A 162 2.59 -19.67 -26.49
N ASP A 163 3.21 -20.70 -25.91
CA ASP A 163 2.73 -22.09 -26.07
C ASP A 163 1.53 -22.43 -25.18
N LEU A 164 1.33 -21.68 -24.09
CA LEU A 164 0.30 -21.94 -23.08
C LEU A 164 -0.97 -21.10 -23.27
N VAL A 165 -0.81 -19.87 -23.78
CA VAL A 165 -1.95 -18.98 -24.03
C VAL A 165 -2.68 -19.46 -25.27
N LYS A 166 -3.97 -19.73 -25.11
CA LYS A 166 -4.91 -20.03 -26.19
C LYS A 166 -5.95 -18.91 -26.31
N ALA A 167 -6.79 -19.02 -27.33
CA ALA A 167 -7.83 -18.05 -27.65
C ALA A 167 -9.14 -18.77 -27.99
N GLY A 168 -10.23 -18.03 -27.88
CA GLY A 168 -11.58 -18.50 -28.18
C GLY A 168 -12.56 -17.34 -28.10
N TYR A 169 -13.84 -17.67 -27.99
CA TYR A 169 -14.94 -16.71 -27.98
C TYR A 169 -15.78 -16.89 -26.72
N LEU A 170 -16.15 -15.79 -26.09
CA LEU A 170 -17.00 -15.80 -24.90
C LEU A 170 -18.44 -16.14 -25.26
N LYS A 171 -19.06 -16.99 -24.45
CA LYS A 171 -20.49 -17.28 -24.46
C LYS A 171 -21.01 -17.19 -23.02
N LYS A 172 -22.06 -16.42 -22.82
CA LYS A 172 -22.77 -16.34 -21.56
C LYS A 172 -23.79 -17.47 -21.51
N ASP A 173 -23.68 -18.33 -20.50
CA ASP A 173 -24.66 -19.36 -20.19
C ASP A 173 -25.23 -19.08 -18.81
N LYS A 174 -26.47 -18.58 -18.76
CA LYS A 174 -27.09 -18.02 -17.54
C LYS A 174 -26.20 -16.95 -16.90
N ASP A 175 -25.62 -17.23 -15.73
CA ASP A 175 -24.75 -16.34 -14.97
C ASP A 175 -23.26 -16.64 -15.18
N ASP A 176 -22.93 -17.75 -15.84
CA ASP A 176 -21.56 -18.21 -16.05
C ASP A 176 -21.02 -17.79 -17.43
N TRP A 177 -19.70 -17.69 -17.51
CA TRP A 177 -18.99 -17.44 -18.76
C TRP A 177 -18.27 -18.70 -19.23
N LEU A 178 -18.54 -19.07 -20.47
CA LEU A 178 -17.90 -20.17 -21.19
C LEU A 178 -17.00 -19.60 -22.28
N ILE A 179 -15.91 -20.32 -22.57
CA ILE A 179 -15.05 -20.07 -23.72
C ILE A 179 -15.29 -21.18 -24.72
N HIS A 180 -15.70 -20.81 -25.93
CA HIS A 180 -15.70 -21.70 -27.09
C HIS A 180 -14.34 -21.58 -27.78
N PRO A 181 -13.48 -22.63 -27.77
CA PRO A 181 -12.15 -22.54 -28.35
C PRO A 181 -12.18 -22.20 -29.85
N SER A 182 -11.18 -21.45 -30.31
CA SER A 182 -10.97 -21.23 -31.75
C SER A 182 -10.32 -22.44 -32.42
N LYS A 183 -10.47 -22.53 -33.75
CA LYS A 183 -9.74 -23.49 -34.59
C LYS A 183 -8.24 -23.35 -34.37
N GLN A 184 -7.52 -24.46 -34.43
CA GLN A 184 -6.07 -24.46 -34.34
C GLN A 184 -5.43 -24.59 -35.72
N ILE A 185 -4.49 -23.71 -36.03
CA ILE A 185 -3.64 -23.78 -37.22
C ILE A 185 -2.20 -23.94 -36.76
N LYS A 186 -1.54 -25.05 -37.12
CA LYS A 186 -0.19 -25.41 -36.63
C LYS A 186 -0.08 -25.31 -35.10
N SER A 187 -1.07 -25.80 -34.35
CA SER A 187 -1.20 -25.76 -32.86
C SER A 187 -1.48 -24.39 -32.21
N ALA A 188 -1.53 -23.32 -33.00
CA ALA A 188 -1.87 -21.97 -32.54
C ALA A 188 -3.37 -21.72 -32.70
N SER A 189 -4.00 -21.09 -31.71
CA SER A 189 -5.41 -20.70 -31.73
C SER A 189 -5.61 -19.22 -32.14
N PHE A 190 -4.52 -18.50 -32.31
CA PHE A 190 -4.44 -17.12 -32.79
C PHE A 190 -3.06 -16.87 -33.40
N ALA A 191 -2.91 -15.78 -34.16
CA ALA A 191 -1.62 -15.32 -34.66
C ALA A 191 -1.49 -13.80 -34.55
N TRP A 192 -0.24 -13.32 -34.52
CA TRP A 192 0.05 -11.89 -34.53
C TRP A 192 0.02 -11.34 -35.96
N ILE A 193 -0.35 -10.08 -36.11
CA ILE A 193 -0.34 -9.36 -37.38
C ILE A 193 0.27 -7.98 -37.17
N LYS A 194 1.11 -7.52 -38.10
CA LYS A 194 1.62 -6.15 -38.11
C LYS A 194 0.53 -5.21 -38.62
N GLU A 195 0.39 -4.04 -38.02
CA GLU A 195 -0.57 -3.01 -38.43
C GLU A 195 -0.40 -2.65 -39.91
N SER A 196 0.84 -2.61 -40.43
CA SER A 196 1.15 -2.35 -41.84
C SER A 196 0.68 -3.43 -42.81
N SER A 197 0.28 -4.60 -42.30
CA SER A 197 -0.17 -5.77 -43.07
C SER A 197 -1.69 -5.96 -43.01
N ILE A 198 -2.42 -4.98 -42.46
CA ILE A 198 -3.88 -4.97 -42.37
C ILE A 198 -4.42 -4.03 -43.44
N SER A 199 -5.18 -4.58 -44.39
CA SER A 199 -5.80 -3.85 -45.50
C SER A 199 -7.32 -4.04 -45.43
N LEU A 200 -8.03 -3.16 -44.73
CA LEU A 200 -9.49 -3.22 -44.55
C LEU A 200 -10.15 -2.00 -45.20
N THR A 201 -11.22 -2.21 -45.98
CA THR A 201 -11.86 -1.19 -46.84
C THR A 201 -12.62 -0.11 -46.06
N SER A 202 -13.04 -0.37 -44.81
CA SER A 202 -13.53 0.65 -43.89
C SER A 202 -13.49 0.16 -42.45
N SER A 203 -13.35 1.09 -41.47
CA SER A 203 -13.46 0.88 -40.01
C SER A 203 -12.24 0.43 -39.18
N PHE A 204 -11.02 0.30 -39.74
CA PHE A 204 -9.81 0.08 -38.90
C PHE A 204 -9.20 1.40 -38.40
N LEU A 205 -9.18 1.60 -37.09
CA LEU A 205 -8.55 2.75 -36.43
C LEU A 205 -7.08 2.42 -36.17
N LYS A 206 -6.17 3.13 -36.84
CA LYS A 206 -4.74 2.96 -36.58
C LYS A 206 -4.37 3.62 -35.26
N PHE A 207 -3.30 3.11 -34.65
CA PHE A 207 -2.85 3.58 -33.36
C PHE A 207 -2.52 5.09 -33.31
N ASN A 208 -2.01 5.64 -34.41
CA ASN A 208 -1.56 7.04 -34.51
C ASN A 208 -2.60 7.97 -35.14
N ASP A 209 -3.81 7.50 -35.47
CA ASP A 209 -4.89 8.36 -35.98
C ASP A 209 -5.45 9.17 -34.80
N LEU A 210 -4.73 10.23 -34.43
CA LEU A 210 -5.05 11.13 -33.33
C LEU A 210 -6.16 12.10 -33.74
N ASN A 211 -7.42 11.63 -33.82
CA ASN A 211 -8.62 12.48 -33.70
C ASN A 211 -9.94 11.64 -33.60
N PRO A 212 -10.71 11.69 -32.50
CA PRO A 212 -10.34 11.67 -31.10
C PRO A 212 -10.75 10.31 -30.46
N SER A 213 -9.89 9.75 -29.60
CA SER A 213 -10.13 8.52 -28.80
C SER A 213 -10.06 7.20 -29.56
N TYR A 214 -8.84 6.71 -29.81
CA TYR A 214 -8.63 5.29 -30.16
C TYR A 214 -9.36 4.38 -29.17
N GLN A 215 -10.16 3.45 -29.70
CA GLN A 215 -10.88 2.45 -28.91
C GLN A 215 -10.50 1.06 -29.41
N PRO A 216 -10.38 0.04 -28.53
CA PRO A 216 -10.19 -1.34 -28.96
C PRO A 216 -11.27 -1.79 -29.94
N GLN A 217 -10.88 -2.54 -30.96
CA GLN A 217 -11.78 -3.01 -32.02
C GLN A 217 -11.72 -4.53 -32.14
N TYR A 218 -12.85 -5.08 -32.57
CA TYR A 218 -13.06 -6.49 -32.85
C TYR A 218 -13.62 -6.60 -34.26
N LEU A 219 -12.77 -6.86 -35.24
CA LEU A 219 -13.13 -6.80 -36.66
C LEU A 219 -13.07 -8.22 -37.25
N SER A 220 -14.15 -8.68 -37.86
CA SER A 220 -14.14 -9.92 -38.65
C SER A 220 -13.31 -9.72 -39.91
N VAL A 221 -12.43 -10.68 -40.21
CA VAL A 221 -11.46 -10.55 -41.29
C VAL A 221 -11.20 -11.87 -42.01
N GLY A 222 -10.80 -11.75 -43.26
CA GLY A 222 -10.19 -12.81 -44.05
C GLY A 222 -8.66 -12.80 -43.95
N PHE A 223 -8.03 -13.97 -44.00
CA PHE A 223 -6.57 -14.05 -44.15
C PHE A 223 -6.16 -15.21 -45.07
N THR A 224 -4.97 -15.06 -45.64
CA THR A 224 -4.33 -16.06 -46.49
C THR A 224 -2.99 -16.50 -45.90
N GLY A 225 -2.63 -17.76 -46.14
CA GLY A 225 -1.39 -18.35 -45.63
C GLY A 225 -1.53 -19.02 -44.26
N SER A 226 -0.57 -19.90 -43.96
CA SER A 226 -0.47 -20.52 -42.64
C SER A 226 0.38 -19.66 -41.71
N PRO A 227 0.04 -19.52 -40.42
CA PRO A 227 0.87 -18.79 -39.48
C PRO A 227 2.30 -19.32 -39.48
N ASN A 228 3.26 -18.41 -39.64
CA ASN A 228 4.68 -18.74 -39.68
C ASN A 228 5.30 -18.40 -38.33
N LYS A 229 6.13 -19.31 -37.80
CA LYS A 229 6.92 -19.00 -36.60
C LYS A 229 7.92 -17.90 -36.96
N GLY A 230 7.84 -16.78 -36.26
CA GLY A 230 8.82 -15.71 -36.42
C GLY A 230 10.24 -16.19 -36.10
N THR A 231 11.23 -15.67 -36.82
CA THR A 231 12.66 -15.96 -36.59
C THR A 231 13.24 -15.35 -35.31
N ASN A 232 12.45 -14.50 -34.62
CA ASN A 232 12.84 -13.84 -33.37
C ASN A 232 12.54 -14.67 -32.12
N ARG A 233 13.29 -14.37 -31.04
CA ARG A 233 13.36 -15.07 -29.72
C ARG A 233 12.04 -15.43 -28.99
N ASP A 234 10.87 -15.05 -29.50
CA ASP A 234 9.58 -15.20 -28.80
C ASP A 234 8.67 -16.32 -29.34
N ASN A 235 9.09 -17.10 -30.34
CA ASN A 235 8.36 -18.28 -30.86
C ASN A 235 6.88 -17.99 -31.26
N ARG A 236 6.58 -16.73 -31.61
CA ARG A 236 5.23 -16.27 -31.95
C ARG A 236 4.90 -16.62 -33.39
N TYR A 237 3.63 -16.95 -33.64
CA TYR A 237 3.09 -17.11 -34.98
C TYR A 237 2.66 -15.76 -35.55
N PHE A 238 3.05 -15.46 -36.79
CA PHE A 238 2.64 -14.27 -37.52
C PHE A 238 1.87 -14.64 -38.79
N LEU A 239 0.90 -13.82 -39.14
CA LEU A 239 0.24 -13.80 -40.45
C LEU A 239 0.94 -12.80 -41.37
N ASP A 240 0.88 -13.08 -42.67
CA ASP A 240 1.52 -12.25 -43.70
C ASP A 240 0.66 -11.04 -44.07
N SER A 241 -0.66 -11.26 -44.27
CA SER A 241 -1.65 -10.21 -44.56
C SER A 241 -3.04 -10.56 -44.04
N VAL A 242 -3.86 -9.53 -43.84
CA VAL A 242 -5.27 -9.61 -43.43
C VAL A 242 -6.09 -8.63 -44.27
N ASN A 243 -7.21 -9.11 -44.83
CA ASN A 243 -8.12 -8.33 -45.68
C ASN A 243 -9.58 -8.46 -45.20
N ASP A 244 -10.51 -7.80 -45.88
CA ASP A 244 -11.94 -7.94 -45.58
C ASP A 244 -12.43 -9.38 -45.77
N GLU A 245 -13.44 -9.77 -44.99
CA GLU A 245 -13.97 -11.15 -45.00
C GLU A 245 -14.50 -11.59 -46.37
N THR A 246 -14.91 -10.64 -47.23
CA THR A 246 -15.45 -10.90 -48.57
C THR A 246 -14.36 -11.06 -49.64
N GLU A 247 -13.10 -10.75 -49.33
CA GLU A 247 -12.00 -10.70 -50.31
C GLU A 247 -11.10 -11.94 -50.21
N TYR A 248 -11.41 -12.96 -51.01
CA TYR A 248 -10.63 -14.20 -51.21
C TYR A 248 -9.97 -14.85 -49.96
N PRO A 249 -10.69 -15.08 -48.84
CA PRO A 249 -10.09 -15.72 -47.68
C PRO A 249 -9.95 -17.24 -47.87
N THR A 250 -8.80 -17.79 -47.48
CA THR A 250 -8.69 -19.24 -47.21
C THR A 250 -9.08 -19.58 -45.77
N SER A 251 -9.14 -18.58 -44.89
CA SER A 251 -9.54 -18.70 -43.49
C SER A 251 -10.09 -17.39 -42.95
N ILE A 252 -10.97 -17.49 -41.96
CA ILE A 252 -11.65 -16.37 -41.31
C ILE A 252 -11.18 -16.26 -39.86
N GLY A 253 -11.12 -15.03 -39.34
CA GLY A 253 -10.82 -14.78 -37.94
C GLY A 253 -11.34 -13.42 -37.47
N THR A 254 -10.95 -13.03 -36.26
CA THR A 254 -11.30 -11.74 -35.67
C THR A 254 -10.02 -11.02 -35.26
N VAL A 255 -9.75 -9.84 -35.83
CA VAL A 255 -8.70 -8.94 -35.36
C VAL A 255 -9.12 -8.39 -33.99
N VAL A 256 -8.23 -8.55 -33.02
CA VAL A 256 -8.31 -7.94 -31.70
C VAL A 256 -7.22 -6.89 -31.61
N THR A 257 -7.61 -5.61 -31.61
CA THR A 257 -6.64 -4.53 -31.50
C THR A 257 -6.17 -4.37 -30.06
N SER A 258 -4.87 -4.13 -29.90
CA SER A 258 -4.26 -3.92 -28.59
C SER A 258 -4.58 -2.52 -28.07
N GLY A 259 -4.82 -2.34 -26.78
CA GLY A 259 -5.08 -1.01 -26.19
C GLY A 259 -3.96 0.01 -26.39
N ASN A 260 -4.25 1.29 -26.11
CA ASN A 260 -3.29 2.39 -26.22
C ASN A 260 -2.10 2.16 -25.27
N MET A 261 -0.92 1.87 -25.81
CA MET A 261 0.28 1.56 -25.02
C MET A 261 1.32 2.68 -25.06
N LYS A 262 0.94 3.95 -24.88
CA LYS A 262 1.92 5.06 -24.79
C LYS A 262 3.08 4.68 -23.85
N GLN A 263 4.32 4.99 -24.26
CA GLN A 263 5.50 4.84 -23.40
C GLN A 263 5.78 6.19 -22.75
N GLY A 264 5.14 6.44 -21.60
CA GLY A 264 5.11 7.78 -21.03
C GLY A 264 4.31 8.71 -21.95
N SER A 265 4.88 9.84 -22.32
CA SER A 265 4.30 10.79 -23.28
C SER A 265 4.56 10.43 -24.75
N GLU A 266 5.44 9.46 -25.05
CA GLU A 266 5.77 9.10 -26.44
C GLU A 266 4.86 8.01 -27.03
N PRO A 267 4.58 8.06 -28.35
CA PRO A 267 3.91 6.98 -29.06
C PRO A 267 4.67 5.67 -28.88
N SER A 268 3.99 4.58 -28.53
CA SER A 268 4.66 3.29 -28.47
C SER A 268 5.15 2.89 -29.86
N PRO A 269 6.33 2.27 -30.01
CA PRO A 269 6.79 1.73 -31.29
C PRO A 269 6.11 0.40 -31.66
N ARG A 270 5.28 -0.17 -30.77
CA ARG A 270 4.62 -1.47 -30.99
C ARG A 270 3.39 -1.28 -31.89
N ARG A 271 3.38 -2.02 -33.00
CA ARG A 271 2.38 -1.95 -34.07
C ARG A 271 1.84 -3.33 -34.42
N ASN A 272 1.67 -4.19 -33.41
CA ASN A 272 1.21 -5.57 -33.64
C ASN A 272 -0.13 -5.80 -32.95
N HIS A 273 -1.06 -6.40 -33.67
CA HIS A 273 -2.36 -6.87 -33.19
C HIS A 273 -2.42 -8.39 -33.25
N CYS A 274 -3.56 -8.97 -32.87
CA CYS A 274 -3.78 -10.41 -32.91
C CYS A 274 -5.01 -10.74 -33.73
N VAL A 275 -4.98 -11.85 -34.44
CA VAL A 275 -6.13 -12.45 -35.13
C VAL A 275 -6.46 -13.74 -34.41
N VAL A 276 -7.64 -13.80 -33.81
CA VAL A 276 -8.20 -15.03 -33.23
C VAL A 276 -8.89 -15.79 -34.36
N PHE A 277 -8.53 -17.06 -34.56
CA PHE A 277 -9.11 -17.86 -35.64
C PHE A 277 -10.59 -18.16 -35.39
N GLN A 278 -11.35 -18.45 -36.43
CA GLN A 278 -12.77 -18.78 -36.33
C GLN A 278 -13.03 -19.88 -35.28
N GLN A 279 -14.19 -19.82 -34.61
CA GLN A 279 -14.65 -20.85 -33.67
C GLN A 279 -14.66 -22.25 -34.30
N VAL A 280 -14.42 -23.29 -33.48
CA VAL A 280 -14.66 -24.69 -33.88
C VAL A 280 -16.15 -24.93 -34.09
N SER A 281 -16.54 -25.71 -35.11
CA SER A 281 -17.95 -25.96 -35.45
C SER A 281 -18.73 -26.62 -34.31
N ASN A 282 -18.11 -27.57 -33.59
CA ASN A 282 -18.66 -28.23 -32.39
C ASN A 282 -17.63 -28.13 -31.25
N PRO A 283 -17.55 -26.98 -30.56
CA PRO A 283 -16.55 -26.79 -29.50
C PRO A 283 -16.95 -27.53 -28.23
N THR A 284 -15.98 -28.12 -27.54
CA THR A 284 -16.14 -28.45 -26.11
C THR A 284 -15.94 -27.14 -25.32
N PRO A 285 -16.98 -26.58 -24.69
CA PRO A 285 -16.86 -25.31 -23.97
C PRO A 285 -15.98 -25.47 -22.73
N LEU A 286 -15.19 -24.43 -22.43
CA LEU A 286 -14.40 -24.33 -21.21
C LEU A 286 -15.05 -23.31 -20.29
N MET A 287 -15.48 -23.73 -19.12
CA MET A 287 -16.02 -22.82 -18.11
C MET A 287 -14.91 -21.93 -17.54
N ILE A 288 -15.17 -20.63 -17.41
CA ILE A 288 -14.33 -19.70 -16.66
C ILE A 288 -14.75 -19.77 -15.20
N ASP A 289 -13.78 -19.83 -14.30
CA ASP A 289 -14.05 -19.82 -12.86
C ASP A 289 -14.87 -18.55 -12.48
N PRO A 290 -16.07 -18.69 -11.90
CA PRO A 290 -16.92 -17.56 -11.55
C PRO A 290 -16.27 -16.57 -10.57
N ILE A 291 -15.44 -17.06 -9.65
CA ILE A 291 -14.69 -16.22 -8.71
C ILE A 291 -13.62 -15.42 -9.45
N ALA A 292 -12.93 -16.04 -10.43
CA ALA A 292 -11.97 -15.32 -11.27
C ALA A 292 -12.64 -14.21 -12.11
N VAL A 293 -13.88 -14.44 -12.59
CA VAL A 293 -14.70 -13.41 -13.25
C VAL A 293 -15.01 -12.25 -12.30
N GLN A 294 -15.49 -12.55 -11.09
CA GLN A 294 -15.79 -11.53 -10.09
C GLN A 294 -14.56 -10.68 -9.75
N HIS A 295 -13.42 -11.31 -9.48
CA HIS A 295 -12.17 -10.61 -9.19
C HIS A 295 -11.68 -9.76 -10.37
N TYR A 296 -11.85 -10.24 -11.61
CA TYR A 296 -11.54 -9.48 -12.80
C TYR A 296 -12.38 -8.19 -12.88
N CYS A 297 -13.70 -8.29 -12.66
CA CYS A 297 -14.61 -7.14 -12.67
C CYS A 297 -14.28 -6.13 -11.57
N ASN A 298 -13.89 -6.59 -10.38
CA ASN A 298 -13.47 -5.73 -9.28
C ASN A 298 -12.14 -4.99 -9.56
N ALA A 299 -11.30 -5.51 -10.46
CA ALA A 299 -9.97 -4.99 -10.75
C ALA A 299 -9.83 -4.25 -12.10
N LEU A 300 -10.97 -3.86 -12.71
CA LEU A 300 -11.01 -3.12 -13.98
C LEU A 300 -10.27 -1.78 -13.88
N THR A 301 -9.34 -1.55 -14.81
CA THR A 301 -8.71 -0.23 -14.99
C THR A 301 -9.68 0.75 -15.66
N ASP A 302 -9.44 2.06 -15.56
CA ASP A 302 -10.26 3.07 -16.26
C ASP A 302 -10.37 2.81 -17.78
N PHE A 303 -9.27 2.38 -18.41
CA PHE A 303 -9.28 1.94 -19.82
C PHE A 303 -10.24 0.77 -20.10
N GLN A 304 -10.39 -0.13 -19.14
CA GLN A 304 -11.29 -1.29 -19.26
C GLN A 304 -12.74 -0.96 -18.89
N LYS A 305 -13.00 0.24 -18.36
CA LYS A 305 -14.35 0.76 -18.10
C LYS A 305 -14.85 1.64 -19.24
N ALA A 306 -13.94 2.19 -20.04
CA ALA A 306 -14.26 3.03 -21.19
C ALA A 306 -14.81 2.24 -22.39
N SER A 307 -15.57 2.91 -23.25
CA SER A 307 -16.08 2.37 -24.52
C SER A 307 -14.95 1.73 -25.35
N PRO A 308 -15.17 0.54 -25.98
CA PRO A 308 -16.44 -0.18 -26.14
C PRO A 308 -16.68 -1.25 -25.06
N PHE A 309 -16.06 -1.08 -23.89
CA PHE A 309 -16.23 -1.98 -22.75
C PHE A 309 -17.36 -1.55 -21.84
N SER A 310 -17.85 -2.50 -21.06
CA SER A 310 -18.80 -2.24 -19.99
C SER A 310 -18.06 -1.67 -18.79
N GLU A 311 -18.62 -0.63 -18.16
CA GLU A 311 -18.06 -0.04 -16.93
C GLU A 311 -17.97 -1.06 -15.77
N THR A 312 -18.84 -2.07 -15.75
CA THR A 312 -18.95 -3.04 -14.66
C THR A 312 -18.35 -4.40 -15.00
N THR A 313 -18.36 -4.82 -16.27
CA THR A 313 -17.91 -6.16 -16.70
C THR A 313 -16.76 -6.13 -17.69
N GLY A 314 -16.25 -4.94 -18.01
CA GLY A 314 -15.10 -4.75 -18.89
C GLY A 314 -15.32 -5.33 -20.28
N PHE A 315 -14.41 -6.21 -20.71
CA PHE A 315 -14.52 -6.82 -22.03
C PHE A 315 -15.49 -8.01 -22.08
N LEU A 316 -16.12 -8.44 -20.99
CA LEU A 316 -16.99 -9.62 -21.04
C LEU A 316 -18.26 -9.32 -21.87
N ALA A 317 -18.39 -10.00 -23.02
CA ALA A 317 -19.55 -9.87 -23.90
C ALA A 317 -19.68 -11.13 -24.78
N ASN A 318 -20.93 -11.49 -25.14
CA ASN A 318 -21.20 -12.61 -26.04
C ASN A 318 -20.45 -12.47 -27.37
N ASN A 319 -19.90 -13.58 -27.87
CA ASN A 319 -19.11 -13.70 -29.09
C ASN A 319 -17.83 -12.86 -29.14
N ARG A 320 -17.41 -12.25 -28.02
CA ARG A 320 -16.17 -11.47 -28.02
C ARG A 320 -14.96 -12.38 -27.86
N PRO A 321 -13.86 -12.15 -28.61
CA PRO A 321 -12.62 -12.89 -28.44
C PRO A 321 -12.06 -12.77 -27.01
N VAL A 322 -11.50 -13.87 -26.52
CA VAL A 322 -10.84 -13.96 -25.20
C VAL A 322 -9.57 -14.79 -25.32
N PHE A 323 -8.55 -14.39 -24.57
CA PHE A 323 -7.31 -15.13 -24.41
C PHE A 323 -7.27 -15.75 -23.02
N TYR A 324 -6.76 -16.96 -22.90
CA TYR A 324 -6.72 -17.68 -21.63
C TYR A 324 -5.49 -18.58 -21.52
N SER A 325 -5.05 -18.83 -20.28
CA SER A 325 -4.09 -19.88 -20.00
C SER A 325 -4.81 -21.22 -20.07
N GLN A 326 -4.32 -22.16 -20.89
CA GLN A 326 -4.91 -23.49 -21.00
C GLN A 326 -5.04 -24.14 -19.60
N PRO A 327 -6.25 -24.53 -19.17
CA PRO A 327 -6.43 -25.20 -17.89
C PRO A 327 -5.91 -26.64 -17.95
N GLN A 328 -5.60 -27.22 -16.80
CA GLN A 328 -5.38 -28.67 -16.70
C GLN A 328 -6.68 -29.42 -17.01
N SER A 329 -6.58 -30.66 -17.46
CA SER A 329 -7.74 -31.49 -17.78
C SER A 329 -8.73 -31.54 -16.61
N GLY A 330 -10.02 -31.30 -16.89
CA GLY A 330 -11.09 -31.27 -15.90
C GLY A 330 -11.15 -30.02 -15.01
N LYS A 331 -10.28 -29.03 -15.19
CA LYS A 331 -10.32 -27.76 -14.46
C LYS A 331 -10.95 -26.62 -15.27
N VAL A 332 -11.51 -25.66 -14.55
CA VAL A 332 -12.01 -24.40 -15.10
C VAL A 332 -10.87 -23.44 -15.45
N VAL A 333 -11.17 -22.43 -16.28
CA VAL A 333 -10.22 -21.38 -16.68
C VAL A 333 -10.14 -20.32 -15.58
N GLY A 334 -9.01 -20.24 -14.88
CA GLY A 334 -8.76 -19.21 -13.85
C GLY A 334 -8.04 -17.95 -14.35
N PHE A 335 -7.39 -18.01 -15.52
CA PHE A 335 -6.54 -16.94 -16.03
C PHE A 335 -6.94 -16.57 -17.46
N PHE A 336 -7.47 -15.36 -17.64
CA PHE A 336 -7.99 -14.90 -18.93
C PHE A 336 -7.87 -13.39 -19.10
N GLY A 337 -8.05 -12.91 -20.34
CA GLY A 337 -8.13 -11.48 -20.62
C GLY A 337 -8.29 -11.11 -22.10
N GLN A 338 -8.35 -9.80 -22.35
CA GLN A 338 -8.66 -9.21 -23.66
C GLN A 338 -7.54 -9.31 -24.70
N SER A 339 -6.30 -9.53 -24.29
CA SER A 339 -5.14 -9.66 -25.20
C SER A 339 -4.22 -10.79 -24.73
N PRO A 340 -3.35 -11.36 -25.58
CA PRO A 340 -2.51 -12.50 -25.19
C PRO A 340 -1.58 -12.22 -24.00
N ASN A 341 -1.23 -10.96 -23.79
CA ASN A 341 -0.40 -10.49 -22.67
C ASN A 341 -1.28 -9.82 -21.59
N PHE A 342 -2.34 -10.52 -21.17
CA PHE A 342 -3.29 -10.03 -20.18
C PHE A 342 -2.65 -9.88 -18.79
N ARG A 343 -3.27 -9.08 -17.92
CA ARG A 343 -2.90 -9.01 -16.49
C ARG A 343 -3.38 -10.29 -15.82
N ILE A 344 -2.57 -10.86 -14.94
CA ILE A 344 -2.99 -11.99 -14.11
C ILE A 344 -3.18 -11.55 -12.66
N PRO A 345 -4.07 -12.22 -11.91
CA PRO A 345 -4.17 -12.02 -10.48
C PRO A 345 -2.90 -12.53 -9.79
N PHE A 346 -2.58 -11.94 -8.64
CA PHE A 346 -1.71 -12.60 -7.68
C PHE A 346 -2.49 -13.75 -7.04
N SER A 347 -2.18 -15.00 -7.41
CA SER A 347 -2.94 -16.18 -6.98
C SER A 347 -2.04 -17.17 -6.22
N PRO A 348 -2.05 -17.17 -4.88
CA PRO A 348 -1.25 -18.07 -4.06
C PRO A 348 -1.48 -19.56 -4.34
N GLU A 349 -2.71 -19.92 -4.70
CA GLU A 349 -3.12 -21.30 -5.01
C GLU A 349 -2.96 -21.66 -6.50
N GLY A 350 -2.65 -20.68 -7.35
CA GLY A 350 -2.52 -20.88 -8.78
C GLY A 350 -3.82 -21.26 -9.50
N ASN A 351 -4.97 -20.91 -8.93
CA ASN A 351 -6.32 -21.17 -9.47
C ASN A 351 -6.95 -19.95 -10.14
N GLY A 352 -6.30 -18.77 -10.12
CA GLY A 352 -6.84 -17.54 -10.67
C GLY A 352 -7.64 -16.71 -9.67
N HIS A 353 -7.76 -17.15 -8.41
CA HIS A 353 -8.34 -16.34 -7.35
C HIS A 353 -7.31 -15.30 -6.90
N ALA A 354 -7.71 -14.03 -6.90
CA ALA A 354 -6.82 -12.92 -6.63
C ALA A 354 -6.70 -12.69 -5.13
N ALA A 355 -5.47 -12.55 -4.65
CA ALA A 355 -5.22 -12.21 -3.27
C ALA A 355 -5.48 -10.73 -2.97
N THR A 356 -5.79 -10.49 -1.71
CA THR A 356 -6.02 -9.19 -1.08
C THR A 356 -4.95 -8.92 -0.01
N ALA A 357 -4.91 -7.72 0.55
CA ALA A 357 -4.05 -7.45 1.70
C ALA A 357 -4.46 -8.27 2.94
N ARG A 358 -5.76 -8.53 3.11
CA ARG A 358 -6.32 -9.26 4.24
C ARG A 358 -5.83 -10.71 4.27
N ASP A 359 -5.61 -11.35 3.13
CA ASP A 359 -5.12 -12.74 3.07
C ASP A 359 -3.75 -12.93 3.73
N PHE A 360 -2.91 -11.88 3.70
CA PHE A 360 -1.56 -11.88 4.26
C PHE A 360 -1.49 -11.49 5.74
N ILE A 361 -2.64 -11.44 6.41
CA ILE A 361 -2.74 -11.34 7.88
C ILE A 361 -2.93 -12.75 8.44
N PRO A 362 -2.13 -13.19 9.43
CA PRO A 362 -2.34 -14.46 10.11
C PRO A 362 -3.77 -14.60 10.65
N THR A 363 -4.38 -15.77 10.50
CA THR A 363 -5.77 -16.03 10.94
C THR A 363 -5.97 -15.70 12.42
N TYR A 364 -4.98 -16.01 13.26
CA TYR A 364 -5.11 -15.74 14.69
C TYR A 364 -5.13 -14.24 15.02
N LEU A 365 -4.65 -13.36 14.13
CA LEU A 365 -4.65 -11.89 14.26
C LEU A 365 -5.87 -11.23 13.61
N LYS A 366 -6.77 -12.02 13.03
CA LYS A 366 -8.06 -11.58 12.50
C LYS A 366 -9.16 -11.87 13.53
N ASP A 367 -10.22 -11.07 13.52
CA ASP A 367 -11.48 -11.43 14.15
C ASP A 367 -12.01 -12.71 13.46
N PRO A 368 -12.33 -13.78 14.20
CA PRO A 368 -12.77 -15.06 13.64
C PRO A 368 -14.18 -15.04 13.02
N GLU A 369 -14.66 -13.92 12.47
CA GLU A 369 -15.96 -13.84 11.79
C GLU A 369 -16.16 -14.90 10.69
N LYS A 370 -15.08 -15.46 10.14
CA LYS A 370 -15.09 -16.51 9.10
C LYS A 370 -14.47 -17.85 9.54
N ASP A 371 -14.05 -18.00 10.80
CA ASP A 371 -13.48 -19.24 11.32
C ASP A 371 -14.44 -19.86 12.35
N GLU A 372 -15.23 -20.85 11.91
CA GLU A 372 -16.27 -21.49 12.73
C GLU A 372 -15.70 -22.26 13.94
N ASN A 373 -14.40 -22.50 13.97
CA ASN A 373 -13.74 -23.32 14.98
C ASN A 373 -13.04 -22.50 16.08
N ARG A 374 -13.20 -21.17 16.10
CA ARG A 374 -12.52 -20.30 17.07
C ARG A 374 -13.46 -19.31 17.75
N ASP A 375 -13.48 -19.36 19.08
CA ASP A 375 -14.15 -18.34 19.87
C ASP A 375 -13.55 -16.95 19.62
N PRO A 376 -14.38 -15.92 19.43
CA PRO A 376 -13.89 -14.57 19.25
C PRO A 376 -13.09 -14.07 20.45
N VAL A 377 -11.82 -13.74 20.22
CA VAL A 377 -10.92 -13.17 21.23
C VAL A 377 -11.20 -11.68 21.37
N ILE A 378 -11.27 -11.19 22.61
CA ILE A 378 -11.33 -9.76 22.92
C ILE A 378 -9.92 -9.29 23.27
N ASP A 379 -9.46 -8.19 22.67
CA ASP A 379 -8.19 -7.56 23.04
C ASP A 379 -8.39 -6.25 23.82
N ILE A 380 -7.32 -5.71 24.39
CA ILE A 380 -7.39 -4.51 25.25
C ILE A 380 -7.95 -3.29 24.49
N ALA A 381 -7.60 -3.12 23.21
CA ALA A 381 -8.10 -1.99 22.42
C ALA A 381 -9.61 -2.13 22.18
N GLU A 382 -10.09 -3.34 21.92
CA GLU A 382 -11.53 -3.62 21.84
C GLU A 382 -12.24 -3.41 23.18
N ALA A 383 -11.66 -3.85 24.29
CA ALA A 383 -12.22 -3.64 25.63
C ALA A 383 -12.42 -2.14 25.94
N ILE A 384 -11.48 -1.29 25.51
CA ILE A 384 -11.53 0.17 25.73
C ILE A 384 -12.49 0.85 24.74
N PHE A 385 -12.32 0.60 23.44
CA PHE A 385 -12.97 1.38 22.39
C PHE A 385 -14.28 0.77 21.88
N GLY A 386 -14.59 -0.47 22.27
CA GLY A 386 -15.71 -1.23 21.77
C GLY A 386 -15.48 -1.80 20.37
N TYR A 387 -16.43 -2.63 19.95
CA TYR A 387 -16.46 -3.32 18.66
C TYR A 387 -17.90 -3.69 18.26
N VAL A 388 -18.10 -3.95 16.97
CA VAL A 388 -19.33 -4.53 16.41
C VAL A 388 -18.90 -5.56 15.39
N ARG A 389 -19.31 -6.82 15.59
CA ARG A 389 -19.05 -7.93 14.67
C ARG A 389 -20.16 -8.03 13.62
N GLY A 390 -19.80 -8.39 12.39
CA GLY A 390 -20.67 -8.39 11.22
C GLY A 390 -21.71 -9.50 11.20
N ASP A 391 -21.40 -10.69 11.71
CA ASP A 391 -22.33 -11.83 11.67
C ASP A 391 -23.20 -11.93 12.94
N LYS A 392 -24.40 -11.34 12.84
CA LYS A 392 -25.38 -11.19 13.94
C LYS A 392 -25.98 -12.50 14.46
N ARG A 393 -25.65 -13.68 13.90
CA ARG A 393 -26.36 -14.93 14.19
C ARG A 393 -25.56 -15.98 14.96
N LYS A 394 -24.26 -15.76 15.23
CA LYS A 394 -23.36 -16.86 15.65
C LYS A 394 -22.84 -16.82 17.09
N TYR A 395 -22.71 -15.65 17.72
CA TYR A 395 -22.13 -15.51 19.07
C TYR A 395 -22.98 -14.62 19.98
N SER A 396 -22.89 -14.80 21.31
CA SER A 396 -23.59 -13.96 22.31
C SER A 396 -22.94 -12.58 22.50
N ASN A 397 -21.62 -12.47 22.28
CA ASN A 397 -20.84 -11.24 22.45
C ASN A 397 -20.60 -10.52 21.11
N GLN A 398 -21.68 -10.06 20.47
CA GLN A 398 -21.67 -9.52 19.11
C GLN A 398 -21.14 -8.08 19.02
N SER A 399 -21.31 -7.33 20.09
CA SER A 399 -20.86 -5.94 20.17
C SER A 399 -20.56 -5.58 21.61
N LEU A 400 -19.69 -4.61 21.77
CA LEU A 400 -19.37 -3.98 23.04
C LEU A 400 -19.31 -2.48 22.80
N SER A 401 -20.02 -1.70 23.62
CA SER A 401 -19.92 -0.24 23.54
C SER A 401 -18.57 0.23 24.03
N GLY A 402 -18.03 1.26 23.41
CA GLY A 402 -16.79 1.88 23.89
C GLY A 402 -17.00 2.52 25.26
N ARG A 403 -15.95 2.47 26.09
CA ARG A 403 -15.91 3.09 27.42
C ARG A 403 -15.06 4.36 27.45
N ILE A 404 -14.74 4.89 26.28
CA ILE A 404 -13.97 6.11 26.08
C ILE A 404 -14.67 7.02 25.07
N PHE A 405 -14.79 8.28 25.42
CA PHE A 405 -15.49 9.31 24.65
C PHE A 405 -14.56 10.50 24.49
N VAL A 406 -14.22 10.86 23.25
CA VAL A 406 -13.27 11.93 22.95
C VAL A 406 -14.04 13.10 22.38
N SER A 407 -14.01 14.24 23.06
CA SER A 407 -14.64 15.46 22.55
C SER A 407 -13.89 15.99 21.33
N ASP A 408 -14.56 16.86 20.57
CA ASP A 408 -13.89 17.69 19.58
C ASP A 408 -12.83 18.58 20.27
N ALA A 409 -11.70 18.80 19.60
CA ALA A 409 -10.70 19.76 20.07
C ALA A 409 -10.97 21.13 19.49
N ASN A 410 -11.27 22.07 20.37
CA ASN A 410 -11.58 23.44 20.03
C ASN A 410 -10.31 24.28 20.04
N CYS A 411 -10.12 25.09 18.99
CA CYS A 411 -8.99 26.01 18.90
C CYS A 411 -9.05 27.04 20.03
N VAL A 412 -7.94 27.21 20.76
CA VAL A 412 -7.82 28.17 21.86
C VAL A 412 -7.21 29.50 21.39
N SER A 413 -6.53 29.50 20.25
CA SER A 413 -5.92 30.70 19.68
C SER A 413 -6.97 31.71 19.23
N ASN A 414 -6.71 32.99 19.51
CA ASN A 414 -7.47 34.12 18.96
C ASN A 414 -6.73 34.81 17.80
N ASP A 415 -5.46 34.46 17.57
CA ASP A 415 -4.64 34.99 16.48
C ASP A 415 -4.95 34.29 15.14
N ASP A 416 -4.40 34.83 14.04
CA ASP A 416 -4.45 34.18 12.73
C ASP A 416 -3.83 32.77 12.80
N VAL A 417 -4.67 31.76 12.60
CA VAL A 417 -4.34 30.33 12.73
C VAL A 417 -3.92 29.70 11.41
N TRP A 418 -4.21 30.36 10.29
CA TRP A 418 -4.01 29.78 8.98
C TRP A 418 -2.54 29.85 8.58
N PHE A 419 -2.09 28.82 7.87
CA PHE A 419 -0.75 28.85 7.26
C PHE A 419 -0.71 29.88 6.13
N GLU A 420 -1.74 29.87 5.29
CA GLU A 420 -2.02 30.84 4.24
C GLU A 420 -3.53 31.08 4.18
N GLN A 421 -3.94 32.28 3.74
CA GLN A 421 -5.35 32.64 3.64
C GLN A 421 -6.06 31.82 2.56
N GLU A 422 -5.39 31.62 1.41
CA GLU A 422 -5.88 30.83 0.30
C GLU A 422 -5.42 29.37 0.36
N PRO A 423 -6.23 28.41 -0.14
CA PRO A 423 -5.81 27.02 -0.26
C PRO A 423 -4.60 26.85 -1.18
N ILE A 424 -3.68 25.97 -0.78
CA ILE A 424 -2.46 25.66 -1.53
C ILE A 424 -2.57 24.32 -2.25
N ILE A 425 -1.69 24.11 -3.23
CA ILE A 425 -1.53 22.82 -3.91
C ILE A 425 -0.36 22.06 -3.26
N PRO A 426 -0.61 20.91 -2.61
CA PRO A 426 0.45 20.07 -2.08
C PRO A 426 1.12 19.24 -3.18
N HIS A 427 2.30 18.67 -2.89
CA HIS A 427 2.89 17.64 -3.74
C HIS A 427 1.90 16.49 -4.01
N ILE A 428 1.89 16.02 -5.25
CA ILE A 428 1.04 14.91 -5.68
C ILE A 428 1.45 13.63 -4.93
N LEU A 429 0.48 13.02 -4.27
CA LEU A 429 0.67 11.75 -3.56
C LEU A 429 0.25 10.60 -4.47
N ALA A 430 1.21 9.73 -4.81
CA ALA A 430 0.92 8.53 -5.58
C ALA A 430 0.19 7.48 -4.71
N SER A 431 -0.77 6.79 -5.31
CA SER A 431 -1.40 5.61 -4.71
C SER A 431 -0.46 4.41 -4.77
N PRO A 432 -0.45 3.53 -3.75
CA PRO A 432 0.35 2.33 -3.76
C PRO A 432 -0.07 1.41 -4.92
N LYS A 433 0.92 0.81 -5.58
CA LYS A 433 0.67 -0.21 -6.62
C LYS A 433 1.00 -1.59 -6.06
N PRO A 434 0.19 -2.63 -6.35
CA PRO A 434 0.49 -4.00 -5.89
C PRO A 434 1.85 -4.53 -6.37
N THR A 435 2.40 -3.96 -7.45
CA THR A 435 3.74 -4.28 -7.94
C THR A 435 4.87 -3.75 -7.06
N THR A 436 4.60 -2.88 -6.09
CA THR A 436 5.55 -2.44 -5.03
C THR A 436 5.39 -3.28 -3.75
N PHE A 437 5.05 -4.56 -3.91
CA PHE A 437 4.79 -5.50 -2.82
C PHE A 437 5.93 -5.56 -1.78
N GLN A 438 7.18 -5.35 -2.20
CA GLN A 438 8.35 -5.50 -1.34
C GLN A 438 8.45 -4.43 -0.23
N HIS A 439 7.65 -3.36 -0.31
CA HIS A 439 7.50 -2.40 0.78
C HIS A 439 6.49 -2.87 1.84
N TYR A 440 5.51 -3.69 1.43
CA TYR A 440 4.31 -4.01 2.22
C TYR A 440 4.31 -5.45 2.77
N LEU A 441 5.08 -6.34 2.14
CA LEU A 441 5.25 -7.73 2.55
C LEU A 441 6.61 -7.93 3.22
N VAL A 442 6.63 -8.81 4.22
CA VAL A 442 7.84 -9.29 4.87
C VAL A 442 8.77 -9.97 3.86
N GLN A 443 10.01 -9.48 3.75
CA GLN A 443 11.07 -10.13 2.99
C GLN A 443 12.00 -10.77 4.01
N LYS A 444 12.02 -12.10 4.11
CA LYS A 444 12.85 -12.83 5.08
C LYS A 444 14.35 -12.70 4.75
N GLU A 445 15.21 -12.99 5.72
CA GLU A 445 16.67 -12.89 5.59
C GLU A 445 17.22 -13.72 4.40
N GLU A 446 16.60 -14.87 4.10
CA GLU A 446 17.03 -15.75 3.01
C GLU A 446 16.85 -15.13 1.62
N THR A 447 15.99 -14.10 1.50
CA THR A 447 15.81 -13.35 0.25
C THR A 447 17.02 -12.49 -0.07
N LYS A 448 17.83 -12.10 0.93
CA LYS A 448 18.97 -11.17 0.82
C LYS A 448 18.63 -9.85 0.12
N ALA A 449 17.35 -9.46 0.15
CA ALA A 449 16.79 -8.35 -0.62
C ALA A 449 17.04 -8.43 -2.15
N GLU A 450 17.34 -9.62 -2.69
CA GLU A 450 17.62 -9.84 -4.10
C GLU A 450 16.32 -9.91 -4.92
N LYS A 451 16.21 -9.06 -5.94
CA LYS A 451 15.03 -8.94 -6.82
C LYS A 451 14.37 -10.28 -7.27
N PRO A 452 15.10 -11.30 -7.74
CA PRO A 452 14.48 -12.57 -8.16
C PRO A 452 13.99 -13.45 -7.00
N LYS A 453 14.40 -13.18 -5.76
CA LYS A 453 14.02 -13.95 -4.56
C LYS A 453 12.92 -13.28 -3.72
N LEU A 454 12.51 -12.06 -4.09
CA LEU A 454 11.52 -11.30 -3.32
C LEU A 454 10.15 -11.97 -3.35
N LYS A 455 9.50 -12.02 -2.19
CA LYS A 455 8.18 -12.60 -1.96
C LYS A 455 7.08 -11.56 -2.23
N HIS A 456 6.16 -11.90 -3.14
CA HIS A 456 4.99 -11.11 -3.56
C HIS A 456 3.67 -11.81 -3.22
N TYR A 457 2.54 -11.17 -3.53
CA TYR A 457 1.18 -11.64 -3.20
C TYR A 457 0.72 -12.96 -3.86
N ALA A 458 1.55 -13.62 -4.66
CA ALA A 458 1.26 -14.97 -5.20
C ALA A 458 2.07 -16.07 -4.49
N HIS A 459 2.81 -15.70 -3.43
CA HIS A 459 3.39 -16.65 -2.50
C HIS A 459 2.40 -16.97 -1.40
N LYS A 460 2.59 -18.11 -0.74
CA LYS A 460 1.67 -18.59 0.30
C LYS A 460 1.64 -17.63 1.51
N PRO A 461 0.45 -17.11 1.88
CA PRO A 461 0.29 -16.31 3.08
C PRO A 461 0.74 -17.08 4.34
N VAL A 462 1.29 -16.36 5.32
CA VAL A 462 1.76 -16.88 6.63
C VAL A 462 2.97 -17.80 6.56
N GLU A 463 3.01 -18.76 5.63
CA GLU A 463 4.14 -19.66 5.42
C GLU A 463 5.36 -18.93 4.83
N GLU A 464 5.15 -18.22 3.72
CA GLU A 464 6.25 -17.58 2.99
C GLU A 464 6.40 -16.10 3.31
N THR A 465 5.28 -15.39 3.49
CA THR A 465 5.27 -13.95 3.80
C THR A 465 3.96 -13.52 4.46
N VAL A 466 4.00 -12.40 5.16
CA VAL A 466 2.85 -11.69 5.75
C VAL A 466 2.95 -10.19 5.46
N ILE A 467 1.89 -9.43 5.72
CA ILE A 467 1.98 -7.97 5.72
C ILE A 467 2.97 -7.47 6.79
N ARG A 468 3.54 -6.28 6.58
CA ARG A 468 4.51 -5.70 7.53
C ARG A 468 3.91 -5.12 8.82
N GLY A 469 2.59 -4.97 8.91
CA GLY A 469 1.89 -4.49 10.12
C GLY A 469 1.37 -3.05 10.02
N HIS A 470 1.39 -2.28 11.12
CA HIS A 470 0.76 -0.96 11.18
C HIS A 470 1.62 0.09 10.48
N LYS A 471 1.07 0.70 9.43
CA LYS A 471 1.74 1.75 8.68
C LYS A 471 1.72 3.07 9.46
N LEU A 472 2.90 3.62 9.71
CA LEU A 472 3.12 4.94 10.32
C LEU A 472 3.96 5.82 9.39
N TYR A 473 3.95 7.12 9.61
CA TYR A 473 4.67 8.10 8.78
C TYR A 473 5.81 8.74 9.57
N TRP A 474 6.91 9.03 8.88
CA TRP A 474 8.04 9.74 9.49
C TRP A 474 7.72 11.22 9.67
N HIS A 475 8.09 11.77 10.82
CA HIS A 475 8.11 13.20 11.04
C HIS A 475 9.19 13.87 10.18
N LYS A 476 8.93 15.10 9.71
CA LYS A 476 9.83 15.86 8.82
C LYS A 476 10.17 17.25 9.38
N GLY A 477 10.16 17.38 10.71
CA GLY A 477 10.39 18.64 11.41
C GLY A 477 9.20 19.60 11.36
N SER A 478 9.40 20.82 11.86
CA SER A 478 8.36 21.84 12.03
C SER A 478 7.96 22.56 10.75
N SER A 479 8.82 22.54 9.73
CA SER A 479 8.62 23.20 8.43
C SER A 479 8.88 22.22 7.28
N PRO A 480 8.04 21.18 7.13
CA PRO A 480 8.21 20.21 6.05
C PRO A 480 8.05 20.86 4.67
N ASN A 481 8.77 20.33 3.67
CA ASN A 481 8.54 20.73 2.27
C ASN A 481 7.39 19.90 1.67
N PHE A 482 6.24 20.55 1.50
CA PHE A 482 5.01 19.91 1.03
C PHE A 482 4.33 20.61 -0.15
N LYS A 483 4.75 21.82 -0.49
CA LYS A 483 4.14 22.59 -1.58
C LYS A 483 4.56 22.02 -2.93
N HIS A 484 3.61 21.89 -3.84
CA HIS A 484 3.95 21.56 -5.21
C HIS A 484 4.86 22.66 -5.79
N PRO A 485 5.97 22.32 -6.47
CA PRO A 485 6.82 23.33 -7.07
C PRO A 485 6.05 24.05 -8.18
N GLU A 486 6.09 25.38 -8.18
CA GLU A 486 5.62 26.21 -9.29
C GLU A 486 6.57 25.97 -10.48
N LYS A 487 6.08 25.46 -11.62
CA LYS A 487 6.83 25.39 -12.87
C LYS A 487 6.03 25.98 -14.03
N GLN A 488 6.71 26.79 -14.82
CA GLN A 488 6.23 27.76 -15.82
C GLN A 488 5.84 27.18 -17.20
N LYS A 489 5.07 26.08 -17.30
CA LYS A 489 4.63 25.59 -18.64
C LYS A 489 3.19 25.08 -18.66
N GLU A 490 2.35 25.78 -19.43
CA GLU A 490 0.91 25.57 -19.63
C GLU A 490 0.56 24.17 -20.19
N GLU A 491 1.42 23.56 -21.01
CA GLU A 491 1.11 22.25 -21.66
C GLU A 491 1.27 21.02 -20.74
N GLU A 492 2.04 21.10 -19.64
CA GLU A 492 2.12 20.01 -18.64
C GLU A 492 0.94 19.99 -17.66
N GLU A 493 0.11 21.04 -17.67
CA GLU A 493 -0.93 21.25 -16.68
C GLU A 493 -2.16 20.36 -16.90
N GLU A 494 -2.57 20.06 -18.14
CA GLU A 494 -3.80 19.27 -18.39
C GLU A 494 -3.70 17.81 -17.91
N GLU A 495 -2.59 17.10 -18.15
CA GLU A 495 -2.44 15.71 -17.69
C GLU A 495 -2.24 15.62 -16.16
N LYS A 496 -1.55 16.60 -15.56
CA LYS A 496 -1.32 16.67 -14.10
C LYS A 496 -2.51 17.24 -13.33
N ALA A 497 -3.39 18.01 -13.97
CA ALA A 497 -4.59 18.60 -13.37
C ALA A 497 -5.53 17.54 -12.76
N THR A 498 -5.52 16.32 -13.30
CA THR A 498 -6.33 15.21 -12.78
C THR A 498 -5.88 14.71 -11.40
N GLN A 499 -4.64 14.97 -11.01
CA GLN A 499 -4.02 14.44 -9.78
C GLN A 499 -3.74 15.51 -8.71
N ILE A 500 -3.87 16.79 -9.05
CA ILE A 500 -3.72 17.88 -8.08
C ILE A 500 -4.96 18.01 -7.20
N THR A 501 -4.77 18.50 -5.99
CA THR A 501 -5.84 18.87 -5.06
C THR A 501 -5.47 20.18 -4.37
N LYS A 502 -6.42 20.82 -3.70
CA LYS A 502 -6.17 21.99 -2.86
C LYS A 502 -6.40 21.64 -1.39
N ILE A 503 -5.63 22.26 -0.50
CA ILE A 503 -5.75 22.08 0.96
C ILE A 503 -5.63 23.40 1.70
N LYS A 504 -6.42 23.60 2.74
CA LYS A 504 -6.28 24.70 3.71
C LYS A 504 -5.69 24.18 5.02
N LEU A 505 -4.64 24.85 5.49
CA LEU A 505 -3.77 24.36 6.56
C LEU A 505 -3.78 25.28 7.78
N ILE A 506 -3.60 24.68 8.96
CA ILE A 506 -3.31 25.40 10.20
C ILE A 506 -1.80 25.44 10.40
N LYS A 507 -1.29 26.59 10.87
CA LYS A 507 0.15 26.79 11.12
C LYS A 507 0.66 25.98 12.31
N THR A 508 1.98 25.91 12.43
CA THR A 508 2.67 25.34 13.60
C THR A 508 2.47 26.24 14.83
N GLY A 509 2.39 25.64 16.03
CA GLY A 509 2.26 26.35 17.31
C GLY A 509 0.82 26.64 17.74
N ILE A 510 -0.18 26.17 17.01
CA ILE A 510 -1.60 26.38 17.36
C ILE A 510 -2.04 25.35 18.37
N SER A 511 -2.75 25.82 19.40
CA SER A 511 -3.23 24.99 20.50
C SER A 511 -4.74 24.74 20.46
N PHE A 512 -5.12 23.52 20.78
CA PHE A 512 -6.49 23.03 20.86
C PHE A 512 -6.74 22.34 22.20
N LYS A 513 -7.94 22.47 22.74
CA LYS A 513 -8.36 21.77 23.98
C LYS A 513 -9.46 20.78 23.71
N PHE A 514 -9.32 19.58 24.27
CA PHE A 514 -10.32 18.52 24.25
C PHE A 514 -10.27 17.70 25.53
N THR A 515 -11.32 16.92 25.74
CA THR A 515 -11.46 16.06 26.92
C THR A 515 -11.72 14.63 26.48
N ILE A 516 -11.04 13.70 27.15
CA ILE A 516 -11.28 12.27 27.04
C ILE A 516 -12.06 11.83 28.28
N HIS A 517 -13.34 11.52 28.14
CA HIS A 517 -14.13 10.91 29.20
C HIS A 517 -13.99 9.40 29.14
N PHE A 518 -13.97 8.74 30.30
CA PHE A 518 -13.90 7.28 30.36
C PHE A 518 -14.68 6.71 31.54
N GLU A 519 -15.13 5.47 31.39
CA GLU A 519 -15.95 4.77 32.40
C GLU A 519 -15.42 3.36 32.67
N ASN A 520 -15.41 2.97 33.95
CA ASN A 520 -15.06 1.63 34.42
C ASN A 520 -13.75 1.05 33.83
N LEU A 521 -12.73 1.84 33.51
CA LEU A 521 -11.45 1.32 33.04
C LEU A 521 -10.71 0.60 34.17
N SER A 522 -10.08 -0.53 33.89
CA SER A 522 -9.15 -1.20 34.83
C SER A 522 -7.82 -0.46 34.92
N ASN A 523 -6.96 -0.83 35.88
CA ASN A 523 -5.59 -0.30 35.98
C ASN A 523 -4.82 -0.44 34.66
N ILE A 524 -4.95 -1.60 34.01
CA ILE A 524 -4.23 -1.92 32.77
C ILE A 524 -4.77 -1.09 31.60
N GLU A 525 -6.09 -0.94 31.50
CA GLU A 525 -6.75 -0.17 30.44
C GLU A 525 -6.45 1.33 30.55
N LEU A 526 -6.57 1.88 31.76
CA LEU A 526 -6.21 3.28 32.03
C LEU A 526 -4.70 3.50 31.85
N GLY A 527 -3.87 2.54 32.27
CA GLY A 527 -2.43 2.55 32.09
C GLY A 527 -2.00 2.57 30.62
N ALA A 528 -2.69 1.84 29.74
CA ALA A 528 -2.44 1.85 28.30
C ALA A 528 -2.74 3.23 27.70
N LEU A 529 -3.89 3.83 28.04
CA LEU A 529 -4.26 5.18 27.61
C LEU A 529 -3.24 6.22 28.12
N SER A 530 -2.94 6.17 29.41
CA SER A 530 -1.99 7.08 30.04
C SER A 530 -0.58 6.95 29.47
N TRP A 531 -0.12 5.75 29.12
CA TRP A 531 1.20 5.56 28.51
C TRP A 531 1.32 6.27 27.16
N VAL A 532 0.25 6.23 26.33
CA VAL A 532 0.22 6.94 25.05
C VAL A 532 0.25 8.45 25.27
N LEU A 533 -0.51 8.96 26.23
CA LEU A 533 -0.57 10.39 26.54
C LEU A 533 0.75 10.90 27.16
N ASP A 534 1.37 10.15 28.07
CA ASP A 534 2.71 10.46 28.61
C ASP A 534 3.77 10.47 27.51
N THR A 535 3.67 9.55 26.54
CA THR A 535 4.56 9.56 25.36
C THR A 535 4.34 10.81 24.52
N ALA A 536 3.09 11.25 24.34
CA ALA A 536 2.74 12.45 23.57
C ALA A 536 3.12 13.77 24.28
N GLN A 537 3.25 13.74 25.61
CA GLN A 537 3.69 14.87 26.43
C GLN A 537 5.21 15.01 26.47
N ASN A 538 5.93 13.90 26.33
CA ASN A 538 7.39 13.89 26.32
C ASN A 538 7.95 14.61 25.07
N ASP A 539 8.92 15.51 25.27
CA ASP A 539 9.49 16.31 24.19
C ASP A 539 10.21 15.51 23.11
N ASP A 540 10.68 14.29 23.41
CA ASP A 540 11.33 13.39 22.47
C ASP A 540 10.40 12.84 21.39
N TYR A 541 9.08 12.90 21.58
CA TYR A 541 8.11 12.26 20.69
C TYR A 541 7.00 13.20 20.24
N ARG A 542 6.44 12.94 19.06
CA ARG A 542 5.20 13.56 18.57
C ARG A 542 4.27 12.50 18.02
N LEU A 543 2.97 12.70 18.18
CA LEU A 543 1.96 11.89 17.51
C LEU A 543 1.68 12.46 16.11
N SER A 544 1.07 11.66 15.24
CA SER A 544 0.71 12.08 13.88
C SER A 544 -0.81 12.09 13.69
N LEU A 545 -1.35 13.22 13.24
CA LEU A 545 -2.78 13.45 13.06
C LEU A 545 -3.08 14.02 11.66
N GLY A 546 -4.30 13.80 11.17
CA GLY A 546 -4.77 14.41 9.93
C GLY A 546 -4.30 13.72 8.64
N MET A 547 -4.57 14.34 7.50
CA MET A 547 -4.44 13.72 6.18
C MET A 547 -3.08 14.01 5.51
N GLY A 548 -2.35 15.04 5.96
CA GLY A 548 -1.06 15.45 5.40
C GLY A 548 0.17 14.67 5.90
N LYS A 549 -0.02 13.59 6.66
CA LYS A 549 1.07 12.77 7.25
C LYS A 549 2.16 12.35 6.25
N PRO A 550 1.86 11.91 5.01
CA PRO A 550 2.91 11.57 4.03
C PRO A 550 3.84 12.74 3.66
N LEU A 551 3.33 13.96 3.77
CA LEU A 551 4.05 15.19 3.50
C LEU A 551 4.74 15.74 4.75
N GLY A 552 4.69 15.04 5.88
CA GLY A 552 5.30 15.46 7.15
C GLY A 552 4.44 16.42 7.96
N MET A 553 3.19 16.67 7.54
CA MET A 553 2.23 17.48 8.30
C MET A 553 1.62 16.68 9.46
N GLY A 554 1.06 17.40 10.43
CA GLY A 554 0.23 16.84 11.49
C GLY A 554 0.99 16.20 12.65
N ALA A 555 2.28 16.52 12.82
CA ALA A 555 2.99 16.26 14.06
C ALA A 555 2.41 17.12 15.20
N ILE A 556 2.05 16.49 16.32
CA ILE A 556 1.41 17.15 17.47
C ILE A 556 2.04 16.73 18.80
N LYS A 557 2.04 17.64 19.77
CA LYS A 557 2.32 17.38 21.20
C LYS A 557 0.98 17.38 21.95
N ILE A 558 0.83 16.52 22.96
CA ILE A 558 -0.36 16.52 23.82
C ILE A 558 0.09 16.56 25.27
N GLU A 559 -0.31 17.59 25.99
CA GLU A 559 -0.18 17.68 27.45
C GLU A 559 -1.50 17.26 28.08
N HIS A 560 -1.45 16.57 29.22
CA HIS A 560 -2.65 15.99 29.81
C HIS A 560 -2.69 16.07 31.34
N GLN A 561 -3.91 16.09 31.89
CA GLN A 561 -4.20 16.01 33.32
C GLN A 561 -5.32 15.01 33.57
N LEU A 562 -5.04 13.99 34.38
CA LEU A 562 -5.99 12.93 34.73
C LEU A 562 -6.83 13.33 35.96
N TYR A 563 -8.15 13.23 35.83
CA TYR A 563 -9.09 13.41 36.92
C TYR A 563 -9.92 12.15 37.13
N LEU A 564 -9.94 11.64 38.36
CA LEU A 564 -10.75 10.49 38.75
C LEU A 564 -12.02 10.95 39.45
N SER A 565 -13.17 10.43 38.98
CA SER A 565 -14.48 10.72 39.54
C SER A 565 -14.80 9.77 40.68
N LYS A 566 -15.08 10.33 41.86
CA LYS A 566 -15.66 9.59 42.98
C LYS A 566 -17.17 9.50 42.80
N ARG A 567 -17.63 8.45 42.11
CA ARG A 567 -19.04 8.30 41.69
C ARG A 567 -20.02 8.37 42.86
N GLN A 568 -19.70 7.74 44.00
CA GLN A 568 -20.57 7.78 45.17
C GLN A 568 -20.75 9.20 45.72
N GLU A 569 -19.68 9.98 45.85
CA GLU A 569 -19.76 11.38 46.29
C GLU A 569 -20.54 12.24 45.28
N ARG A 570 -20.30 12.04 43.97
CA ARG A 570 -20.97 12.78 42.89
C ARG A 570 -22.49 12.63 42.93
N TYR A 571 -22.99 11.44 43.24
CA TYR A 571 -24.42 11.18 43.30
C TYR A 571 -25.04 11.50 44.66
N ASN A 572 -24.24 11.81 45.68
CA ASN A 572 -24.71 12.23 47.00
C ASN A 572 -24.83 13.76 47.13
N SER A 573 -24.14 14.54 46.30
CA SER A 573 -24.24 16.01 46.30
C SER A 573 -24.34 16.56 44.89
N LEU A 574 -25.33 17.42 44.65
CA LEU A 574 -25.53 18.07 43.36
C LEU A 574 -24.65 19.33 43.20
N PHE A 575 -24.40 20.04 44.30
CA PHE A 575 -23.70 21.32 44.30
C PHE A 575 -22.51 21.33 45.27
N SER A 576 -21.43 21.99 44.86
CA SER A 576 -20.32 22.41 45.70
C SER A 576 -20.30 23.93 45.65
N ASP A 577 -20.72 24.57 46.73
CA ASP A 577 -20.98 26.01 46.80
C ASP A 577 -21.96 26.50 45.72
N LYS A 578 -21.52 27.40 44.82
CA LYS A 578 -22.31 27.95 43.69
C LYS A 578 -22.07 27.20 42.37
N SER A 579 -21.47 26.01 42.41
CA SER A 579 -21.09 25.23 41.22
C SER A 579 -21.54 23.77 41.34
N TRP A 580 -21.53 23.03 40.22
CA TRP A 580 -21.82 21.59 40.23
C TRP A 580 -20.75 20.83 41.01
N ALA A 581 -21.16 19.93 41.90
CA ALA A 581 -20.24 19.01 42.56
C ALA A 581 -19.75 17.96 41.55
N SER A 582 -18.60 18.21 40.92
CA SER A 582 -18.02 17.26 39.95
C SER A 582 -17.52 15.98 40.62
N CYS A 583 -17.04 16.10 41.88
CA CYS A 583 -16.37 15.07 42.66
C CYS A 583 -15.22 14.40 41.88
N GLU A 584 -14.50 15.22 41.11
CA GLU A 584 -13.36 14.83 40.27
C GLU A 584 -12.07 15.32 40.93
N ASN A 585 -11.13 14.42 41.19
CA ASN A 585 -9.86 14.74 41.83
C ASN A 585 -8.72 14.52 40.86
N LEU A 586 -7.77 15.45 40.83
CA LEU A 586 -6.51 15.29 40.09
C LEU A 586 -5.79 14.04 40.60
N ALA A 587 -5.37 13.17 39.68
CA ALA A 587 -4.70 11.92 39.98
C ALA A 587 -3.41 11.77 39.17
N SER A 588 -2.44 11.03 39.72
CA SER A 588 -1.24 10.65 38.99
C SER A 588 -1.51 9.47 38.06
N SER A 589 -1.10 9.56 36.80
CA SER A 589 -1.14 8.46 35.84
C SER A 589 -0.06 7.39 36.08
N LEU A 590 0.97 7.69 36.88
CA LEU A 590 2.18 6.87 36.99
C LEU A 590 1.91 5.45 37.46
N VAL A 591 1.04 5.27 38.47
CA VAL A 591 0.71 3.95 39.02
C VAL A 591 0.09 3.05 37.96
N PHE A 592 -0.86 3.58 37.18
CA PHE A 592 -1.52 2.85 36.10
C PHE A 592 -0.54 2.49 34.98
N ILE A 593 0.38 3.39 34.64
CA ILE A 593 1.42 3.15 33.64
C ILE A 593 2.37 2.02 34.08
N LEU A 594 2.75 1.98 35.35
CA LEU A 594 3.61 0.93 35.90
C LEU A 594 2.90 -0.43 35.90
N ASP A 595 1.63 -0.48 36.31
CA ASP A 595 0.80 -1.68 36.27
C ASP A 595 0.65 -2.21 34.83
N PHE A 596 0.35 -1.32 33.87
CA PHE A 596 0.27 -1.67 32.46
C PHE A 596 1.60 -2.25 31.94
N LYS A 597 2.74 -1.58 32.21
CA LYS A 597 4.05 -2.08 31.77
C LYS A 597 4.38 -3.44 32.37
N LYS A 598 4.13 -3.62 33.67
CA LYS A 598 4.35 -4.89 34.37
C LYS A 598 3.52 -6.00 33.74
N TYR A 599 2.22 -5.76 33.54
CA TYR A 599 1.33 -6.69 32.87
C TYR A 599 1.83 -7.05 31.46
N MET A 600 2.23 -6.07 30.64
CA MET A 600 2.76 -6.35 29.31
C MET A 600 4.07 -7.13 29.34
N VAL A 601 4.96 -6.88 30.30
CA VAL A 601 6.21 -7.66 30.49
C VAL A 601 5.90 -9.11 30.84
N GLU A 602 4.95 -9.36 31.73
CA GLU A 602 4.47 -10.70 32.08
C GLU A 602 3.86 -11.42 30.89
N GLN A 603 3.06 -10.70 30.07
CA GLN A 603 2.47 -11.26 28.87
C GLN A 603 3.51 -11.55 27.78
N LEU A 604 4.56 -10.74 27.63
CA LEU A 604 5.47 -10.79 26.48
C LEU A 604 6.83 -11.44 26.79
N GLN A 605 6.94 -12.22 27.87
CA GLN A 605 8.19 -12.85 28.27
C GLN A 605 8.90 -13.61 27.11
N PRO A 606 10.24 -13.60 27.06
CA PRO A 606 11.17 -12.97 28.01
C PRO A 606 11.59 -11.56 27.58
N ILE A 607 10.93 -10.52 28.09
CA ILE A 607 11.38 -9.12 27.99
C ILE A 607 11.59 -8.55 29.40
N LYS A 608 12.56 -7.64 29.58
CA LYS A 608 12.84 -7.00 30.88
C LYS A 608 12.05 -5.70 31.05
N ASP A 609 12.12 -4.83 30.05
CA ASP A 609 11.31 -3.61 29.97
C ASP A 609 10.34 -3.70 28.79
N PHE A 610 9.14 -3.14 28.94
CA PHE A 610 8.17 -3.03 27.86
C PHE A 610 8.74 -2.31 26.62
N LYS A 611 9.54 -1.25 26.83
CA LYS A 611 10.23 -0.51 25.77
C LYS A 611 11.33 -1.32 25.10
N ASP A 612 11.79 -2.42 25.71
CA ASP A 612 12.82 -3.28 25.12
C ASP A 612 12.27 -4.16 23.99
N HIS A 613 10.96 -4.40 23.98
CA HIS A 613 10.34 -5.18 22.93
C HIS A 613 10.52 -4.52 21.56
N ARG A 614 10.98 -5.29 20.56
CA ARG A 614 11.29 -4.80 19.20
C ARG A 614 10.16 -3.97 18.58
N ARG A 615 8.92 -4.46 18.64
CA ARG A 615 7.72 -3.75 18.17
C ARG A 615 7.55 -2.37 18.80
N ILE A 616 7.84 -2.24 20.10
CA ILE A 616 7.73 -0.96 20.82
C ILE A 616 8.90 -0.05 20.45
N LYS A 617 10.13 -0.58 20.29
CA LYS A 617 11.26 0.19 19.73
C LYS A 617 10.94 0.76 18.35
N MET A 618 10.31 -0.03 17.48
CA MET A 618 9.90 0.42 16.16
C MET A 618 8.88 1.56 16.23
N LEU A 619 7.86 1.44 17.11
CA LEU A 619 6.90 2.52 17.34
C LEU A 619 7.60 3.80 17.83
N LEU A 620 8.41 3.71 18.89
CA LEU A 620 9.11 4.86 19.46
C LEU A 620 10.06 5.51 18.46
N SER A 621 10.76 4.72 17.63
CA SER A 621 11.55 5.25 16.51
C SER A 621 10.67 6.05 15.55
N MET A 622 9.51 5.54 15.14
CA MET A 622 8.61 6.28 14.25
C MET A 622 8.07 7.58 14.87
N LEU A 623 7.86 7.62 16.19
CA LEU A 623 7.32 8.79 16.90
C LEU A 623 8.38 9.84 17.27
N LYS A 624 9.66 9.51 17.21
CA LYS A 624 10.76 10.38 17.65
C LYS A 624 10.80 11.71 16.89
N TRP A 625 11.00 12.81 17.63
CA TRP A 625 10.92 14.19 17.15
C TRP A 625 12.24 14.94 17.20
N ASN A 626 13.04 14.76 18.25
CA ASN A 626 14.32 15.47 18.43
C ASN A 626 15.41 15.02 17.44
N ASP A 627 15.16 13.97 16.67
CA ASP A 627 16.08 13.34 15.71
C ASP A 627 15.26 12.83 14.51
N VAL A 628 14.66 13.74 13.74
CA VAL A 628 13.90 13.35 12.54
C VAL A 628 14.85 12.83 11.45
N PRO A 629 14.49 11.78 10.69
CA PRO A 629 15.33 11.31 9.60
C PRO A 629 15.53 12.37 8.52
N GLN A 630 16.62 12.26 7.76
CA GLN A 630 16.86 13.12 6.61
C GLN A 630 15.76 12.95 5.55
N THR A 631 15.43 14.04 4.85
CA THR A 631 14.37 14.07 3.83
C THR A 631 14.61 13.05 2.72
N GLU A 632 15.86 12.86 2.28
CA GLU A 632 16.20 11.91 1.20
C GLU A 632 16.01 10.44 1.61
N ASP A 633 16.13 10.12 2.90
CA ASP A 633 15.89 8.78 3.43
C ASP A 633 14.40 8.45 3.61
N THR A 634 13.53 9.47 3.55
CA THR A 634 12.10 9.37 3.86
C THR A 634 11.19 10.04 2.82
N ARG A 635 11.69 10.33 1.62
CA ARG A 635 10.85 10.79 0.50
C ARG A 635 10.16 9.62 -0.20
N TYR A 636 9.23 9.95 -1.09
CA TYR A 636 8.76 8.96 -2.06
C TYR A 636 9.87 8.67 -3.08
N MET A 637 9.95 7.41 -3.49
CA MET A 637 10.68 7.05 -4.70
C MET A 637 9.95 7.58 -5.92
N GLU A 638 10.71 7.95 -6.94
CA GLU A 638 10.19 8.59 -8.16
C GLU A 638 10.35 7.66 -9.38
N ILE A 639 9.37 7.72 -10.30
CA ILE A 639 9.45 7.00 -11.59
C ILE A 639 10.38 7.76 -12.56
N GLU A 640 10.41 9.08 -12.46
CA GLU A 640 11.17 9.97 -13.34
C GLU A 640 12.06 10.90 -12.53
N ARG A 641 12.93 10.33 -11.69
CA ARG A 641 13.84 11.13 -10.87
C ARG A 641 14.87 11.84 -11.74
N ASP A 642 15.07 13.12 -11.50
CA ASP A 642 16.15 13.88 -12.13
C ASP A 642 17.52 13.32 -11.71
N LYS A 643 18.37 13.00 -12.70
CA LYS A 643 19.72 12.46 -12.47
C LYS A 643 20.68 13.43 -11.79
N SER A 644 20.35 14.73 -11.76
CA SER A 644 21.11 15.75 -11.01
C SER A 644 20.90 15.64 -9.50
N LYS A 645 19.84 14.96 -9.05
CA LYS A 645 19.54 14.71 -7.63
C LYS A 645 20.09 13.35 -7.17
N PRO A 646 20.30 13.14 -5.86
CA PRO A 646 20.75 11.85 -5.32
C PRO A 646 19.81 10.71 -5.72
N CYS A 647 20.27 9.76 -6.51
CA CYS A 647 19.46 8.65 -7.02
C CYS A 647 19.79 7.34 -6.29
N LEU A 648 18.77 6.50 -6.02
CA LEU A 648 18.96 5.20 -5.37
C LEU A 648 19.64 4.13 -6.25
N ARG A 649 19.76 4.40 -7.55
CA ARG A 649 20.54 3.60 -8.49
C ARG A 649 21.32 4.50 -9.42
N SER A 650 22.44 4.00 -9.92
CA SER A 650 23.24 4.72 -10.90
C SER A 650 22.43 4.91 -12.20
N PRO A 651 22.36 6.15 -12.74
CA PRO A 651 21.75 6.40 -14.03
C PRO A 651 22.57 5.73 -15.14
N LYS A 652 21.90 5.18 -16.16
CA LYS A 652 22.60 4.70 -17.36
C LYS A 652 22.99 5.88 -18.26
N PRO A 653 24.01 5.77 -19.12
CA PRO A 653 24.47 6.88 -19.98
C PRO A 653 23.35 7.54 -20.81
N ASN A 654 22.37 6.76 -21.27
CA ASN A 654 21.28 7.23 -22.13
C ASN A 654 19.97 7.52 -21.36
N GLU A 655 19.94 7.37 -20.03
CA GLU A 655 18.74 7.65 -19.23
C GLU A 655 18.63 9.15 -18.95
N LYS A 656 17.51 9.78 -19.37
CA LYS A 656 17.19 11.18 -19.04
C LYS A 656 16.79 11.32 -17.57
N THR A 657 16.00 10.37 -17.08
CA THR A 657 15.52 10.28 -15.70
C THR A 657 15.72 8.86 -15.16
N VAL A 658 15.72 8.72 -13.83
CA VAL A 658 15.95 7.46 -13.12
C VAL A 658 14.63 6.95 -12.54
N ASN A 659 14.15 5.82 -13.07
CA ASN A 659 13.09 5.05 -12.40
C ASN A 659 13.66 4.28 -11.21
N GLU A 660 13.36 4.73 -10.00
CA GLU A 660 13.86 4.15 -8.76
C GLU A 660 13.15 2.84 -8.36
N TYR A 661 11.91 2.62 -8.84
CA TYR A 661 11.16 1.38 -8.56
C TYR A 661 11.65 0.17 -9.37
N LYS A 662 12.46 0.41 -10.41
CA LYS A 662 12.91 -0.60 -11.38
C LYS A 662 13.59 -1.82 -10.75
N ASP A 663 14.38 -1.61 -9.70
CA ASP A 663 15.21 -2.66 -9.09
C ASP A 663 14.55 -3.36 -7.89
N ARG A 664 13.29 -3.00 -7.58
CA ARG A 664 12.53 -3.49 -6.42
C ARG A 664 13.36 -3.45 -5.14
N LEU A 665 13.86 -2.26 -4.81
CA LEU A 665 14.56 -2.02 -3.55
C LEU A 665 13.61 -2.36 -2.39
N VAL A 666 14.17 -2.88 -1.30
CA VAL A 666 13.43 -3.33 -0.11
C VAL A 666 13.42 -2.22 0.93
N LEU A 667 12.25 -1.91 1.46
CA LEU A 667 12.10 -0.89 2.50
C LEU A 667 12.59 -1.46 3.84
N PRO A 668 13.60 -0.85 4.49
CA PRO A 668 14.15 -1.34 5.75
C PRO A 668 13.13 -1.27 6.90
N SER A 669 13.45 -1.92 8.02
CA SER A 669 12.74 -1.70 9.28
C SER A 669 12.96 -0.27 9.81
N PRO A 670 12.06 0.29 10.64
CA PRO A 670 12.26 1.60 11.28
C PRO A 670 13.60 1.70 12.02
N LEU A 671 14.03 0.60 12.66
CA LEU A 671 15.29 0.54 13.42
C LEU A 671 16.55 0.63 12.54
N ASP A 672 16.39 0.52 11.23
CA ASP A 672 17.47 0.49 10.25
C ASP A 672 17.49 1.72 9.32
N VAL A 673 16.58 2.68 9.57
CA VAL A 673 16.53 3.95 8.83
C VAL A 673 17.54 4.95 9.40
N ARG A 674 17.46 5.29 10.69
CA ARG A 674 18.36 6.27 11.33
C ARG A 674 19.70 5.65 11.73
N GLU A 675 20.76 6.45 11.69
CA GLU A 675 22.07 6.00 12.18
C GLU A 675 22.09 5.75 13.69
N SER A 676 21.41 6.58 14.48
CA SER A 676 21.23 6.41 15.92
C SER A 676 20.54 5.08 16.24
N ASP A 677 19.47 4.77 15.51
CA ASP A 677 18.73 3.51 15.64
C ASP A 677 19.57 2.31 15.18
N ARG A 678 20.36 2.44 14.09
CA ARG A 678 21.29 1.41 13.61
C ARG A 678 22.36 1.04 14.64
N LYS A 679 22.89 2.02 15.38
CA LYS A 679 23.88 1.76 16.45
C LYS A 679 23.27 0.94 17.59
N ILE A 680 22.10 1.35 18.09
CA ILE A 680 21.36 0.63 19.14
C ILE A 680 20.97 -0.79 18.68
N ASN A 681 20.55 -0.95 17.43
CA ASN A 681 20.15 -2.23 16.87
C ASN A 681 21.36 -3.20 16.70
N ARG A 682 22.53 -2.67 16.30
CA ARG A 682 23.79 -3.44 16.23
C ARG A 682 24.29 -3.88 17.60
N GLU A 683 24.17 -3.03 18.61
CA GLU A 683 24.53 -3.37 20.00
C GLU A 683 23.60 -4.44 20.59
N ALA A 684 22.30 -4.37 20.31
CA ALA A 684 21.33 -5.39 20.75
C ALA A 684 21.54 -6.75 20.05
N SER A 685 21.82 -6.75 18.74
CA SER A 685 22.05 -7.96 17.95
C SER A 685 23.44 -8.59 18.17
N GLY A 686 24.43 -7.81 18.63
CA GLY A 686 25.77 -8.29 18.99
C GLY A 686 25.84 -9.15 20.26
N SER A 687 24.74 -9.31 20.99
CA SER A 687 24.72 -10.06 22.27
C SER A 687 24.46 -11.57 22.14
N ILE A 688 24.20 -12.11 20.93
CA ILE A 688 23.81 -13.52 20.74
C ILE A 688 24.85 -14.39 20.04
N THR A 689 26.00 -13.87 19.60
CA THR A 689 27.10 -14.73 19.10
C THR A 689 28.48 -14.21 19.54
N SER A 690 28.95 -14.65 20.71
CA SER A 690 30.36 -14.54 21.07
C SER A 690 31.15 -15.72 20.48
N HIS A 691 31.90 -15.45 19.42
CA HIS A 691 33.11 -16.22 19.11
C HIS A 691 34.31 -15.25 19.14
N PRO A 692 35.45 -15.67 19.71
CA PRO A 692 36.47 -14.78 20.20
C PRO A 692 37.20 -14.07 19.06
N ALA A 693 37.42 -12.77 19.23
CA ALA A 693 38.21 -11.96 18.33
C ALA A 693 39.64 -12.52 18.22
N LYS A 694 40.10 -12.78 16.98
CA LYS A 694 41.53 -12.98 16.70
C LYS A 694 42.26 -11.62 16.69
N PRO A 695 43.54 -11.58 17.06
CA PRO A 695 44.21 -10.35 17.45
C PRO A 695 44.48 -9.44 16.24
N ILE A 696 44.34 -8.13 16.48
CA ILE A 696 44.73 -7.06 15.56
C ILE A 696 46.26 -7.00 15.52
N LEU A 697 46.86 -7.36 14.38
CA LEU A 697 48.26 -7.08 14.09
C LEU A 697 48.44 -5.58 13.79
N LYS A 698 49.11 -4.88 14.72
CA LYS A 698 49.59 -3.51 14.55
C LYS A 698 50.56 -3.44 13.36
N LYS A 699 50.32 -2.53 12.43
CA LYS A 699 51.31 -2.10 11.43
C LYS A 699 52.41 -1.31 12.13
N ASN A 700 53.66 -1.73 11.95
CA ASN A 700 54.84 -0.91 12.19
C ASN A 700 55.35 -0.36 10.83
N PRO A 701 55.77 0.91 10.74
CA PRO A 701 56.34 1.50 9.53
C PRO A 701 57.87 1.38 9.55
N ASN A 702 58.47 0.71 8.57
CA ASN A 702 59.73 1.12 7.92
C ASN A 702 60.34 0.03 7.03
N SER A 703 61.05 0.54 6.02
CA SER A 703 62.19 -0.04 5.29
C SER A 703 61.92 -0.85 4.00
N SER A 704 62.31 -0.19 2.89
CA SER A 704 63.12 -0.66 1.75
C SER A 704 62.72 -1.91 0.95
N LYS A 705 62.52 -1.67 -0.36
CA LYS A 705 62.70 -2.63 -1.48
C LYS A 705 64.08 -3.32 -1.39
N PRO A 706 64.22 -4.55 -1.94
CA PRO A 706 64.68 -4.67 -3.33
C PRO A 706 64.02 -5.79 -4.18
N GLU A 707 63.98 -5.49 -5.48
CA GLU A 707 64.17 -6.33 -6.69
C GLU A 707 63.46 -7.68 -6.96
N LYS A 708 63.14 -7.82 -8.26
CA LYS A 708 62.55 -8.97 -8.96
C LYS A 708 63.61 -10.07 -9.26
N PRO A 709 63.18 -11.29 -9.65
CA PRO A 709 63.01 -11.63 -11.08
C PRO A 709 61.67 -12.36 -11.33
N ASN A 710 60.86 -12.03 -12.32
CA ASN A 710 60.95 -12.25 -13.78
C ASN A 710 60.88 -13.73 -14.21
N GLU A 711 59.66 -14.19 -14.50
CA GLU A 711 59.24 -15.24 -15.45
C GLU A 711 57.70 -15.13 -15.49
N GLY A 712 56.97 -15.09 -16.60
CA GLY A 712 57.28 -15.48 -17.96
C GLY A 712 56.15 -16.39 -18.49
N ASN A 713 54.90 -15.90 -18.62
CA ASN A 713 54.03 -16.42 -19.67
C ASN A 713 52.86 -15.50 -20.01
N LYS A 714 52.79 -15.10 -21.28
CA LYS A 714 51.69 -14.38 -21.91
C LYS A 714 50.71 -15.41 -22.48
N ASN A 715 49.42 -15.16 -22.38
CA ASN A 715 48.53 -15.41 -23.51
C ASN A 715 47.42 -14.37 -23.56
N ALA A 716 47.37 -13.69 -24.70
CA ALA A 716 46.51 -12.58 -25.02
C ALA A 716 45.42 -13.04 -25.99
N ALA A 717 44.17 -12.74 -25.69
CA ALA A 717 43.11 -12.64 -26.68
C ALA A 717 42.09 -11.63 -26.17
N THR A 718 41.86 -10.55 -26.94
CA THR A 718 40.91 -9.43 -26.74
C THR A 718 41.45 -8.11 -26.17
N ALA A 719 42.53 -7.58 -26.77
CA ALA A 719 42.84 -6.14 -26.71
C ALA A 719 42.41 -5.46 -28.03
N ARG A 720 41.56 -4.42 -27.92
CA ARG A 720 41.15 -3.52 -29.02
C ARG A 720 42.22 -2.46 -29.28
N PRO A 721 42.43 -2.02 -30.53
CA PRO A 721 43.42 -0.98 -30.86
C PRO A 721 42.93 0.43 -30.48
N PRO A 722 43.83 1.37 -30.13
CA PRO A 722 43.50 2.77 -29.94
C PRO A 722 43.38 3.54 -31.27
N LYS A 723 42.51 4.56 -31.27
CA LYS A 723 42.16 5.43 -32.41
C LYS A 723 43.34 6.28 -32.93
N PRO A 724 43.41 6.56 -34.24
CA PRO A 724 44.35 7.53 -34.79
C PRO A 724 43.89 8.99 -34.60
N THR A 725 44.89 9.86 -34.44
CA THR A 725 44.87 11.32 -34.27
C THR A 725 44.60 12.08 -35.57
N LYS A 726 44.08 13.31 -35.41
CA LYS A 726 43.76 14.30 -36.45
C LYS A 726 44.99 14.92 -37.13
N GLY A 727 44.80 15.34 -38.39
CA GLY A 727 45.60 16.32 -39.15
C GLY A 727 45.32 16.11 -40.65
N LYS A 728 44.93 17.07 -41.48
CA LYS A 728 44.96 18.54 -41.44
C LYS A 728 43.59 19.13 -41.76
#